data_AF-A0A2E6GJ39-F1
#
_entry.id   AF-A0A2E6GJ39-F1
#
_cell.length_a   1.000
_cell.length_b   1.000
_cell.length_c   1.000
_cell.angle_alpha   90.00
_cell.angle_beta   90.00
_cell.angle_gamma   90.00
#
_symmetry.space_group_name_H-M   'P 1'
#
loop_
_entity.id
_entity.type
_entity.pdbx_description
1 polymer ?
#
loop_
_entity_poly.entity_id
_entity_poly.type
_entity_poly.pdbx_seq_one_letter_code
_entity_poly.pdbx_strand_id
1 'polypeptide(L)'
;MATYTGTSGNDTLTGVGLADDIFEGLGGDDTIDGGDGIDKAIYSGNASDYSVTYNAATDEYRITDNRTSSPDGVDVLQDIEQIEFGDGTLIEGGDPLVAADSIIEVPVSGTADWKLTGSGGFGNLVYSIDGVSKTTTHNGDDYYQLTTAAGATVKVFTDGTYEYDATSTQGQDSFTYTVTDEFGISTTATVHVGVGQDVQGETEIGKGITFDGVDDKLTSTFSEVGDDQTTWTWSGWVKRDGLDVTQTLWEVRDDGSNYSFIRFDQDDTIRVSAADGGTVTYRKNTTTKIEDTDSWHHITVSVDTNKAPTGDWVEVTIDGVLESSYTNVTNPSTGYKSLMNSARDHLIGGSDANVYYEGSMADIHFIDGQALGHTSFTQLDSNGNLVGREFDGTYGKNGFRLDFSDENDLGSDVSGNDNDFTVTSAPQQIEDIPQDAFATLDPSNATLGEGSTIASGDLQLRIDTQSSYFDGVMAKQVVTDKSYWEVTVTDGGNDAVSGQIWLGVLHADETMDTNQHHPGGAYGADSIGIGTGLRMKRDEVLGTDYPDVMNDGDVMMFAYDNGSLWIGRNGNWFGGGDPEAGTNAVATGITHEVIPAVAGYQAWPGLVNLATFNFGQSIFEHGPPAGFGSFYEAYDPQWTAGNDSLEGGSGDDILGGGLGDDILIGNAGDDTLNGGEGSDTASYENSTVAVTVNLDTGVHSGGDAAGDTLISIENLIGSDHVDTLTGDSGDNTIQGLDGGDTIDGGAGSNDTASFESSDEGVDITLTSGAASGTAISGGHADGDNLSGIENLIGSDFGDELRGDANDNVIYGLDHHDDIYGGDGNDTLYGGGGIDYMYGQNGTDTLYGGDNFDQMSGGSGDDTLYGGGSGDKIYGDAGVDSIFGEDGDDHLLGNDGVDSLAGGEGDDLLMGGDDGDTINGGNGSDTASYKYSDAGVWVTLSNGAASGGAVLYGYAAGDTLVDIENLTGSANYIDVLTGDDGVNVIEGLGGDDNLYGGAGNDTLEGGDGSDDLFGGAGDDTLDGGAGNADWASYYDVTGSIGVTVDLGNDGVDVGAGQGADTFLNIENLRGTVNADDLTGDSGANLFWGEDGNDTIDGAGGNDILHGSNGDDTLEGGDGADQLHGGNGDDTLDGEAGNDRLIGREGTNQLTGGAGDDTFIFGDFGATDTVTDFNTGNNKLDISAFDFADVEAVKAASNNSGLNTTITLDDTGDTVTLLGVQKEDFVSGDFIF
;
A
#
# COMPACT_ATOMS: atom_id res chain seq x y z
N MET A 1 -28.25 0.35 0.13
CA MET A 1 -28.67 -0.98 0.64
C MET A 1 -30.19 -1.17 0.72
N ALA A 2 -30.90 -1.07 -0.41
CA ALA A 2 -32.25 -1.61 -0.55
C ALA A 2 -32.26 -2.82 -1.50
N THR A 3 -33.05 -3.86 -1.18
CA THR A 3 -33.17 -5.05 -2.03
C THR A 3 -34.45 -4.99 -2.87
N TYR A 4 -34.30 -5.05 -4.19
CA TYR A 4 -35.38 -5.07 -5.16
C TYR A 4 -35.56 -6.47 -5.76
N THR A 5 -36.64 -7.14 -5.37
CA THR A 5 -36.95 -8.47 -5.89
C THR A 5 -37.90 -8.39 -7.11
N GLY A 6 -37.41 -8.83 -8.27
CA GLY A 6 -38.17 -9.05 -9.50
C GLY A 6 -39.19 -10.20 -9.40
N THR A 7 -40.02 -10.31 -10.42
CA THR A 7 -41.00 -11.39 -10.61
C THR A 7 -40.54 -12.36 -11.71
N SER A 8 -41.37 -13.36 -12.01
CA SER A 8 -41.07 -14.33 -13.08
C SER A 8 -41.54 -13.85 -14.47
N GLY A 9 -41.59 -12.55 -14.72
CA GLY A 9 -41.79 -12.00 -16.06
C GLY A 9 -41.11 -10.64 -16.19
N ASN A 10 -41.06 -10.11 -17.40
CA ASN A 10 -40.34 -8.87 -17.74
C ASN A 10 -40.69 -7.69 -16.80
N ASP A 11 -39.72 -7.30 -16.00
CA ASP A 11 -39.80 -6.24 -15.01
C ASP A 11 -38.90 -5.05 -15.39
N THR A 12 -39.19 -3.89 -14.80
CA THR A 12 -38.33 -2.70 -14.88
C THR A 12 -38.08 -2.25 -13.45
N LEU A 13 -36.83 -2.34 -13.01
CA LEU A 13 -36.39 -2.04 -11.65
C LEU A 13 -35.43 -0.86 -11.72
N THR A 14 -35.57 0.08 -10.79
CA THR A 14 -34.74 1.30 -10.71
C THR A 14 -34.38 1.51 -9.24
N GLY A 15 -33.09 1.65 -8.92
CA GLY A 15 -32.62 1.98 -7.58
C GLY A 15 -32.94 3.42 -7.19
N VAL A 16 -32.55 3.82 -5.96
CA VAL A 16 -32.97 5.12 -5.39
C VAL A 16 -31.84 5.91 -4.71
N GLY A 17 -31.28 6.89 -5.43
CA GLY A 17 -30.26 7.82 -4.91
C GLY A 17 -28.93 7.11 -4.61
N LEU A 18 -28.09 7.71 -3.75
CA LEU A 18 -26.72 7.29 -3.37
C LEU A 18 -26.62 6.00 -2.52
N ALA A 19 -27.29 4.90 -2.85
CA ALA A 19 -27.33 3.74 -1.94
C ALA A 19 -27.17 2.41 -2.66
N ASP A 20 -26.15 1.64 -2.29
CA ASP A 20 -25.84 0.31 -2.84
C ASP A 20 -27.05 -0.63 -2.88
N ASP A 21 -27.70 -0.77 -4.02
CA ASP A 21 -28.95 -1.48 -4.19
C ASP A 21 -28.70 -2.91 -4.72
N ILE A 22 -29.47 -3.86 -4.20
CA ILE A 22 -29.35 -5.27 -4.56
C ILE A 22 -30.58 -5.69 -5.36
N PHE A 23 -30.38 -6.16 -6.58
CA PHE A 23 -31.42 -6.64 -7.48
C PHE A 23 -31.43 -8.18 -7.53
N GLU A 24 -32.54 -8.80 -7.14
CA GLU A 24 -32.68 -10.27 -7.09
C GLU A 24 -33.99 -10.77 -7.72
N GLY A 25 -34.10 -12.06 -8.03
CA GLY A 25 -35.35 -12.65 -8.51
C GLY A 25 -35.74 -12.28 -9.95
N LEU A 26 -34.73 -12.04 -10.79
CA LEU A 26 -34.77 -11.55 -12.18
C LEU A 26 -35.21 -12.63 -13.19
N GLY A 27 -36.48 -13.02 -13.13
CA GLY A 27 -37.02 -14.06 -14.00
C GLY A 27 -37.73 -13.47 -15.22
N GLY A 28 -37.05 -13.09 -16.29
CA GLY A 28 -37.75 -12.42 -17.40
C GLY A 28 -36.80 -11.93 -18.48
N ASP A 29 -37.28 -11.06 -19.37
CA ASP A 29 -36.37 -10.12 -20.02
C ASP A 29 -36.57 -8.79 -19.28
N ASP A 30 -35.68 -8.50 -18.34
CA ASP A 30 -35.77 -7.42 -17.37
C ASP A 30 -34.92 -6.21 -17.79
N THR A 31 -35.26 -5.04 -17.27
CA THR A 31 -34.48 -3.81 -17.42
C THR A 31 -34.18 -3.25 -16.04
N ILE A 32 -32.90 -3.11 -15.73
CA ILE A 32 -32.40 -2.69 -14.43
C ILE A 32 -31.56 -1.44 -14.62
N ASP A 33 -31.70 -0.52 -13.70
CA ASP A 33 -31.04 0.77 -13.62
C ASP A 33 -30.69 0.92 -12.13
N GLY A 34 -29.41 0.77 -11.77
CA GLY A 34 -28.98 0.80 -10.37
C GLY A 34 -29.10 2.19 -9.77
N GLY A 35 -28.74 3.22 -10.54
CA GLY A 35 -28.64 4.59 -10.05
C GLY A 35 -27.25 4.85 -9.48
N ASP A 36 -27.17 5.60 -8.38
CA ASP A 36 -25.90 6.00 -7.79
C ASP A 36 -25.51 5.02 -6.65
N GLY A 37 -24.22 4.71 -6.50
CA GLY A 37 -23.69 3.78 -5.48
C GLY A 37 -23.09 2.52 -6.11
N ILE A 38 -22.68 1.54 -5.29
CA ILE A 38 -22.18 0.25 -5.80
C ILE A 38 -23.36 -0.73 -5.87
N ASP A 39 -23.93 -0.88 -7.06
CA ASP A 39 -25.14 -1.64 -7.27
C ASP A 39 -24.87 -3.07 -7.74
N LYS A 40 -25.69 -4.00 -7.23
CA LYS A 40 -25.45 -5.43 -7.40
C LYS A 40 -26.64 -6.18 -7.98
N ALA A 41 -26.44 -6.84 -9.12
CA ALA A 41 -27.42 -7.73 -9.72
C ALA A 41 -27.10 -9.22 -9.45
N ILE A 42 -28.07 -9.97 -8.90
CA ILE A 42 -27.90 -11.37 -8.49
C ILE A 42 -28.72 -12.32 -9.37
N TYR A 43 -28.01 -13.27 -10.01
CA TYR A 43 -28.55 -14.28 -10.91
C TYR A 43 -28.60 -15.67 -10.29
N SER A 44 -29.70 -16.39 -10.53
CA SER A 44 -29.98 -17.68 -9.86
C SER A 44 -29.22 -18.90 -10.39
N GLY A 45 -28.40 -18.72 -11.44
CA GLY A 45 -27.68 -19.80 -12.14
C GLY A 45 -26.18 -19.56 -12.10
N ASN A 46 -25.40 -20.56 -12.50
CA ASN A 46 -23.94 -20.47 -12.53
C ASN A 46 -23.47 -19.50 -13.63
N ALA A 47 -22.31 -18.84 -13.51
CA ALA A 47 -21.83 -17.91 -14.55
C ALA A 47 -21.74 -18.56 -15.94
N SER A 48 -21.34 -19.84 -15.99
CA SER A 48 -21.28 -20.63 -17.24
C SER A 48 -22.63 -20.85 -17.95
N ASP A 49 -23.74 -20.60 -17.27
CA ASP A 49 -25.09 -20.69 -17.81
C ASP A 49 -25.50 -19.41 -18.57
N TYR A 50 -24.74 -18.32 -18.47
CA TYR A 50 -25.07 -17.02 -19.07
C TYR A 50 -24.06 -16.58 -20.13
N SER A 51 -24.47 -15.64 -20.96
CA SER A 51 -23.58 -14.83 -21.79
C SER A 51 -23.74 -13.38 -21.38
N VAL A 52 -22.62 -12.75 -21.02
CA VAL A 52 -22.54 -11.35 -20.62
C VAL A 52 -21.90 -10.57 -21.76
N THR A 53 -22.51 -9.46 -22.16
CA THR A 53 -21.92 -8.52 -23.12
C THR A 53 -22.08 -7.11 -22.57
N TYR A 54 -20.99 -6.35 -22.52
CA TYR A 54 -20.99 -4.96 -22.10
C TYR A 54 -20.94 -4.05 -23.34
N ASN A 55 -21.65 -2.94 -23.29
CA ASN A 55 -21.65 -1.90 -24.32
C ASN A 55 -21.16 -0.58 -23.71
N ALA A 56 -19.86 -0.30 -23.88
CA ALA A 56 -19.21 0.90 -23.33
C ALA A 56 -19.82 2.22 -23.83
N ALA A 57 -20.44 2.26 -25.02
CA ALA A 57 -21.04 3.49 -25.55
C ALA A 57 -22.37 3.86 -24.88
N THR A 58 -22.93 2.99 -24.04
CA THR A 58 -24.21 3.21 -23.34
C THR A 58 -24.16 2.74 -21.90
N ASP A 59 -22.96 2.44 -21.40
CA ASP A 59 -22.71 1.81 -20.09
C ASP A 59 -23.69 0.69 -19.72
N GLU A 60 -23.95 -0.20 -20.68
CA GLU A 60 -25.03 -1.20 -20.57
C GLU A 60 -24.46 -2.62 -20.55
N TYR A 61 -24.71 -3.36 -19.46
CA TYR A 61 -24.54 -4.80 -19.44
C TYR A 61 -25.79 -5.49 -20.00
N ARG A 62 -25.56 -6.51 -20.82
CA ARG A 62 -26.61 -7.39 -21.32
C ARG A 62 -26.32 -8.83 -20.93
N ILE A 63 -27.21 -9.39 -20.11
CA ILE A 63 -27.09 -10.74 -19.54
C ILE A 63 -28.08 -11.66 -20.24
N THR A 64 -27.59 -12.76 -20.83
CA THR A 64 -28.41 -13.71 -21.58
C THR A 64 -28.34 -15.10 -20.97
N ASP A 65 -29.46 -15.61 -20.46
CA ASP A 65 -29.57 -16.97 -19.91
C ASP A 65 -29.61 -18.04 -21.03
N ASN A 66 -28.55 -18.84 -21.11
CA ASN A 66 -28.39 -19.91 -22.09
C ASN A 66 -28.97 -21.26 -21.63
N ARG A 67 -29.51 -21.36 -20.41
CA ARG A 67 -30.13 -22.60 -19.90
C ARG A 67 -31.34 -22.98 -20.74
N THR A 68 -31.69 -24.25 -20.70
CA THR A 68 -32.85 -24.73 -21.44
C THR A 68 -34.12 -24.11 -20.85
N SER A 69 -34.81 -23.29 -21.66
CA SER A 69 -35.99 -22.46 -21.35
C SER A 69 -35.75 -21.04 -20.86
N SER A 70 -34.49 -20.59 -20.76
CA SER A 70 -34.07 -19.22 -20.36
C SER A 70 -34.96 -18.65 -19.25
N PRO A 71 -35.00 -19.29 -18.07
CA PRO A 71 -35.85 -18.85 -16.96
C PRO A 71 -35.60 -17.40 -16.54
N ASP A 72 -34.36 -16.91 -16.70
CA ASP A 72 -33.94 -15.53 -16.39
C ASP A 72 -33.71 -14.71 -17.70
N GLY A 73 -34.22 -15.20 -18.84
CA GLY A 73 -34.29 -14.51 -20.14
C GLY A 73 -33.07 -13.69 -20.61
N VAL A 74 -33.33 -12.48 -21.12
CA VAL A 74 -32.32 -11.53 -21.61
C VAL A 74 -32.52 -10.19 -20.93
N ASP A 75 -31.63 -9.86 -20.01
CA ASP A 75 -31.71 -8.64 -19.23
C ASP A 75 -30.77 -7.57 -19.75
N VAL A 76 -31.16 -6.33 -19.48
CA VAL A 76 -30.44 -5.11 -19.78
C VAL A 76 -30.23 -4.38 -18.47
N LEU A 77 -28.98 -4.10 -18.12
CA LEU A 77 -28.56 -3.50 -16.86
C LEU A 77 -27.76 -2.24 -17.20
N GLN A 78 -28.07 -1.15 -16.53
CA GLN A 78 -27.39 0.12 -16.61
C GLN A 78 -27.04 0.54 -15.17
N ASP A 79 -25.88 1.17 -14.98
CA ASP A 79 -25.40 1.63 -13.66
C ASP A 79 -25.40 0.46 -12.65
N ILE A 80 -24.70 -0.63 -12.99
CA ILE A 80 -24.55 -1.82 -12.15
C ILE A 80 -23.07 -2.25 -12.16
N GLU A 81 -22.43 -2.18 -11.01
CA GLU A 81 -20.98 -2.36 -10.83
C GLU A 81 -20.66 -3.81 -10.50
N GLN A 82 -21.60 -4.54 -9.89
CA GLN A 82 -21.42 -5.93 -9.44
C GLN A 82 -22.47 -6.89 -10.00
N ILE A 83 -22.03 -7.98 -10.63
CA ILE A 83 -22.91 -9.05 -11.10
C ILE A 83 -22.52 -10.39 -10.46
N GLU A 84 -23.39 -10.91 -9.59
CA GLU A 84 -23.17 -12.19 -8.90
C GLU A 84 -24.01 -13.32 -9.51
N PHE A 85 -23.37 -14.47 -9.73
CA PHE A 85 -24.02 -15.69 -10.19
C PHE A 85 -24.17 -16.71 -9.06
N GLY A 86 -25.13 -17.64 -9.19
CA GLY A 86 -25.46 -18.63 -8.17
C GLY A 86 -24.37 -19.66 -7.83
N ASP A 87 -23.22 -19.62 -8.49
CA ASP A 87 -22.00 -20.35 -8.10
C ASP A 87 -20.96 -19.49 -7.35
N GLY A 88 -21.30 -18.25 -6.99
CA GLY A 88 -20.44 -17.30 -6.29
C GLY A 88 -19.51 -16.52 -7.20
N THR A 89 -19.59 -16.72 -8.53
CA THR A 89 -18.79 -15.92 -9.48
C THR A 89 -19.28 -14.47 -9.47
N LEU A 90 -18.36 -13.52 -9.28
CA LEU A 90 -18.60 -12.09 -9.33
C LEU A 90 -17.94 -11.49 -10.58
N ILE A 91 -18.63 -10.57 -11.25
CA ILE A 91 -18.06 -9.69 -12.28
C ILE A 91 -18.14 -8.27 -11.73
N GLU A 92 -17.01 -7.56 -11.69
CA GLU A 92 -16.91 -6.15 -11.31
C GLU A 92 -16.52 -5.31 -12.53
N GLY A 93 -17.17 -4.17 -12.74
CA GLY A 93 -16.86 -3.22 -13.82
C GLY A 93 -15.90 -2.12 -13.35
N GLY A 94 -14.84 -1.80 -14.10
CA GLY A 94 -14.01 -0.61 -13.86
C GLY A 94 -12.49 -0.74 -13.98
N ASP A 95 -11.90 -1.92 -14.22
CA ASP A 95 -10.44 -2.05 -14.23
C ASP A 95 -9.76 -1.64 -15.57
N PRO A 96 -8.63 -0.92 -15.54
CA PRO A 96 -7.76 -0.74 -16.71
C PRO A 96 -7.11 -2.06 -17.16
N LEU A 97 -6.62 -2.05 -18.40
CA LEU A 97 -6.16 -3.21 -19.16
C LEU A 97 -4.92 -3.91 -18.53
N VAL A 98 -5.11 -4.92 -17.67
CA VAL A 98 -4.01 -5.74 -17.11
C VAL A 98 -3.57 -6.82 -18.10
N ALA A 99 -2.29 -6.86 -18.46
CA ALA A 99 -1.67 -8.01 -19.14
C ALA A 99 -0.72 -8.72 -18.18
N ALA A 100 -1.12 -9.91 -17.72
CA ALA A 100 -0.29 -10.74 -16.85
C ALA A 100 0.70 -11.61 -17.65
N ASP A 101 1.96 -11.65 -17.20
CA ASP A 101 2.93 -12.64 -17.64
C ASP A 101 2.46 -14.06 -17.28
N SER A 102 2.76 -15.06 -18.12
CA SER A 102 2.24 -16.43 -17.91
C SER A 102 3.30 -17.50 -18.17
N ILE A 103 3.39 -18.49 -17.27
CA ILE A 103 4.30 -19.64 -17.41
C ILE A 103 3.49 -20.88 -17.84
N ILE A 104 3.91 -21.56 -18.91
CA ILE A 104 3.32 -22.83 -19.37
C ILE A 104 4.29 -23.98 -19.07
N GLU A 105 3.89 -24.88 -18.18
CA GLU A 105 4.65 -26.09 -17.86
C GLU A 105 4.18 -27.30 -18.67
N VAL A 106 5.13 -28.07 -19.23
CA VAL A 106 4.84 -29.26 -20.05
C VAL A 106 5.42 -30.53 -19.40
N PRO A 107 4.61 -31.58 -19.16
CA PRO A 107 5.12 -32.86 -18.63
C PRO A 107 5.91 -33.66 -19.69
N VAL A 108 6.90 -34.44 -19.22
CA VAL A 108 7.99 -35.05 -20.01
C VAL A 108 7.56 -36.10 -21.06
N SER A 109 6.27 -36.46 -21.17
CA SER A 109 5.74 -37.14 -22.35
C SER A 109 4.21 -37.25 -22.38
N GLY A 110 3.58 -36.84 -23.50
CA GLY A 110 2.18 -37.14 -23.81
C GLY A 110 1.51 -36.06 -24.65
N THR A 111 0.60 -36.43 -25.55
CA THR A 111 -0.38 -35.50 -26.13
C THR A 111 -1.51 -35.35 -25.15
N ALA A 112 -1.69 -34.16 -24.59
CA ALA A 112 -2.83 -33.81 -23.75
C ALA A 112 -3.45 -32.51 -24.26
N ASP A 113 -4.78 -32.50 -24.34
CA ASP A 113 -5.60 -31.32 -24.61
C ASP A 113 -5.71 -30.56 -23.29
N TRP A 114 -5.15 -29.35 -23.20
CA TRP A 114 -5.20 -28.51 -22.00
C TRP A 114 -6.02 -27.25 -22.26
N LYS A 115 -6.65 -26.76 -21.19
CA LYS A 115 -7.48 -25.55 -21.16
C LYS A 115 -6.77 -24.57 -20.21
N LEU A 116 -6.55 -23.33 -20.64
CA LEU A 116 -6.06 -22.27 -19.74
C LEU A 116 -7.15 -22.01 -18.69
N THR A 117 -6.78 -22.00 -17.41
CA THR A 117 -7.58 -21.43 -16.33
C THR A 117 -6.81 -20.22 -15.81
N GLY A 118 -7.17 -19.04 -16.30
CA GLY A 118 -6.93 -17.77 -15.62
C GLY A 118 -8.28 -17.27 -15.10
N SER A 119 -8.31 -16.74 -13.89
CA SER A 119 -9.35 -15.83 -13.43
C SER A 119 -9.36 -14.61 -14.37
N GLY A 120 -10.53 -14.24 -14.88
CA GLY A 120 -10.66 -13.28 -15.97
C GLY A 120 -11.44 -13.88 -17.14
N GLY A 121 -12.74 -13.63 -17.18
CA GLY A 121 -13.61 -14.07 -18.25
C GLY A 121 -13.32 -13.34 -19.56
N PHE A 122 -12.38 -13.84 -20.37
CA PHE A 122 -12.07 -13.23 -21.66
C PHE A 122 -13.11 -13.58 -22.75
N GLY A 123 -14.14 -12.75 -22.89
CA GLY A 123 -15.11 -12.80 -23.98
C GLY A 123 -14.71 -11.90 -25.17
N ASN A 124 -14.40 -12.52 -26.31
CA ASN A 124 -14.34 -11.94 -27.67
C ASN A 124 -13.45 -10.70 -27.92
N LEU A 125 -12.13 -10.82 -27.78
CA LEU A 125 -11.16 -9.89 -28.41
C LEU A 125 -10.74 -10.34 -29.83
N VAL A 126 -10.59 -9.39 -30.75
CA VAL A 126 -10.03 -9.61 -32.10
C VAL A 126 -8.50 -9.49 -32.02
N TYR A 127 -7.80 -10.63 -31.94
CA TYR A 127 -6.33 -10.66 -31.86
C TYR A 127 -5.63 -10.26 -33.18
N SER A 128 -4.73 -9.28 -33.10
CA SER A 128 -3.79 -8.91 -34.15
C SER A 128 -2.36 -9.22 -33.69
N ILE A 129 -1.88 -10.46 -33.92
CA ILE A 129 -0.49 -10.85 -33.64
C ILE A 129 0.39 -10.45 -34.83
N ASP A 130 1.36 -9.57 -34.61
CA ASP A 130 2.28 -9.14 -35.66
C ASP A 130 3.22 -10.30 -36.07
N GLY A 131 3.25 -10.65 -37.37
CA GLY A 131 4.18 -11.64 -37.95
C GLY A 131 3.68 -13.08 -38.23
N VAL A 132 2.41 -13.43 -38.02
CA VAL A 132 1.88 -14.80 -38.20
C VAL A 132 1.04 -14.97 -39.48
N SER A 133 1.24 -16.07 -40.23
CA SER A 133 0.39 -16.42 -41.39
C SER A 133 -0.77 -17.36 -41.00
N LYS A 134 -2.01 -16.90 -41.15
CA LYS A 134 -3.24 -17.71 -41.00
C LYS A 134 -3.22 -18.91 -41.95
N THR A 135 -3.25 -20.13 -41.41
CA THR A 135 -3.28 -21.36 -42.24
C THR A 135 -4.43 -22.27 -41.82
N THR A 136 -5.20 -22.73 -42.81
CA THR A 136 -6.56 -23.29 -42.66
C THR A 136 -6.70 -24.66 -41.96
N THR A 137 -7.74 -24.73 -41.11
CA THR A 137 -8.67 -25.81 -40.69
C THR A 137 -8.13 -27.20 -40.29
N HIS A 138 -8.24 -27.49 -38.98
CA HIS A 138 -8.43 -28.83 -38.43
C HIS A 138 -9.79 -28.87 -37.72
N ASN A 139 -10.64 -29.86 -38.02
CA ASN A 139 -11.98 -30.07 -37.42
C ASN A 139 -13.03 -28.95 -37.44
N GLY A 140 -12.77 -27.77 -37.98
CA GLY A 140 -13.78 -26.72 -38.14
C GLY A 140 -13.38 -25.37 -37.56
N ASP A 141 -12.33 -25.37 -36.74
CA ASP A 141 -11.87 -24.19 -36.01
C ASP A 141 -10.62 -23.59 -36.69
N ASP A 142 -10.55 -22.26 -36.68
CA ASP A 142 -9.43 -21.48 -37.20
C ASP A 142 -8.30 -21.46 -36.14
N TYR A 143 -7.04 -21.54 -36.56
CA TYR A 143 -5.89 -21.46 -35.66
C TYR A 143 -4.76 -20.58 -36.22
N TYR A 144 -4.00 -19.98 -35.31
CA TYR A 144 -2.75 -19.27 -35.57
C TYR A 144 -1.58 -20.21 -35.30
N GLN A 145 -0.61 -20.27 -36.20
CA GLN A 145 0.54 -21.18 -36.07
C GLN A 145 1.82 -20.38 -35.84
N LEU A 146 2.42 -20.55 -34.67
CA LEU A 146 3.71 -19.98 -34.32
C LEU A 146 4.80 -21.04 -34.48
N THR A 147 5.97 -20.63 -34.98
CA THR A 147 7.15 -21.50 -35.12
C THR A 147 8.30 -20.87 -34.36
N THR A 148 8.82 -21.55 -33.34
CA THR A 148 9.95 -21.04 -32.55
C THR A 148 11.24 -21.06 -33.38
N ALA A 149 12.26 -20.32 -32.94
CA ALA A 149 13.57 -20.31 -33.60
C ALA A 149 14.23 -21.70 -33.65
N ALA A 150 13.88 -22.58 -32.70
CA ALA A 150 14.33 -23.98 -32.62
C ALA A 150 13.52 -24.95 -33.51
N GLY A 151 12.41 -24.50 -34.12
CA GLY A 151 11.61 -25.28 -35.06
C GLY A 151 10.42 -26.03 -34.44
N ALA A 152 10.10 -25.78 -33.17
CA ALA A 152 8.87 -26.27 -32.56
C ALA A 152 7.67 -25.47 -33.08
N THR A 153 6.51 -26.11 -33.21
CA THR A 153 5.28 -25.46 -33.67
C THR A 153 4.20 -25.47 -32.60
N VAL A 154 3.68 -24.29 -32.29
CA VAL A 154 2.51 -24.07 -31.42
C VAL A 154 1.35 -23.65 -32.32
N LYS A 155 0.19 -24.29 -32.16
CA LYS A 155 -1.06 -23.87 -32.80
C LYS A 155 -1.98 -23.33 -31.73
N VAL A 156 -2.49 -22.11 -31.89
CA VAL A 156 -3.45 -21.49 -30.98
C VAL A 156 -4.79 -21.38 -31.69
N PHE A 157 -5.82 -22.01 -31.16
CA PHE A 157 -7.18 -22.01 -31.71
C PHE A 157 -7.97 -20.80 -31.21
N THR A 158 -8.98 -20.37 -31.96
CA THR A 158 -9.81 -19.19 -31.63
C THR A 158 -10.63 -19.33 -30.34
N ASP A 159 -10.73 -20.54 -29.78
CA ASP A 159 -11.41 -20.84 -28.51
C ASP A 159 -10.46 -20.85 -27.30
N GLY A 160 -9.22 -20.38 -27.48
CA GLY A 160 -8.19 -20.33 -26.43
C GLY A 160 -7.44 -21.64 -26.21
N THR A 161 -7.77 -22.72 -26.94
CA THR A 161 -7.02 -23.98 -26.85
C THR A 161 -5.71 -23.93 -27.66
N TYR A 162 -4.72 -24.76 -27.31
CA TYR A 162 -3.49 -24.86 -28.10
C TYR A 162 -2.97 -26.30 -28.27
N GLU A 163 -2.29 -26.55 -29.41
CA GLU A 163 -1.62 -27.80 -29.74
C GLU A 163 -0.11 -27.58 -29.87
N TYR A 164 0.70 -28.39 -29.17
CA TYR A 164 2.16 -28.36 -29.23
C TYR A 164 2.74 -29.67 -29.80
N ASP A 165 3.62 -29.58 -30.82
CA ASP A 165 4.32 -30.74 -31.41
C ASP A 165 5.79 -30.74 -30.99
N ALA A 166 6.10 -31.46 -29.90
CA ALA A 166 7.45 -31.63 -29.36
C ALA A 166 8.30 -32.56 -30.23
N THR A 167 8.93 -32.04 -31.28
CA THR A 167 9.89 -32.82 -32.10
C THR A 167 11.33 -32.31 -32.09
N SER A 168 11.72 -31.39 -31.20
CA SER A 168 13.13 -31.02 -31.01
C SER A 168 13.48 -30.67 -29.55
N THR A 169 14.73 -30.99 -29.18
CA THR A 169 15.35 -31.05 -27.85
C THR A 169 15.54 -29.72 -27.09
N GLN A 170 15.41 -29.79 -25.75
CA GLN A 170 15.95 -28.94 -24.65
C GLN A 170 16.29 -27.46 -24.95
N GLY A 171 15.48 -26.56 -24.38
CA GLY A 171 15.75 -25.14 -24.17
C GLY A 171 14.49 -24.42 -23.67
N GLN A 172 14.61 -23.54 -22.66
CA GLN A 172 13.56 -22.58 -22.30
C GLN A 172 13.35 -21.65 -23.49
N ASP A 173 12.14 -21.64 -24.05
CA ASP A 173 11.74 -20.70 -25.10
C ASP A 173 10.70 -19.75 -24.48
N SER A 174 10.84 -18.43 -24.70
CA SER A 174 9.81 -17.43 -24.39
C SER A 174 9.31 -16.74 -25.66
N PHE A 175 8.07 -16.24 -25.64
CA PHE A 175 7.57 -15.33 -26.67
C PHE A 175 6.67 -14.24 -26.08
N THR A 176 6.79 -13.03 -26.62
CA THR A 176 5.99 -11.87 -26.23
C THR A 176 4.75 -11.76 -27.11
N TYR A 177 3.61 -11.41 -26.53
CA TYR A 177 2.41 -11.02 -27.26
C TYR A 177 1.97 -9.61 -26.84
N THR A 178 1.37 -8.89 -27.79
CA THR A 178 0.83 -7.54 -27.58
C THR A 178 -0.68 -7.65 -27.67
N VAL A 179 -1.38 -7.15 -26.65
CA VAL A 179 -2.82 -6.95 -26.68
C VAL A 179 -3.05 -5.49 -27.02
N THR A 180 -3.82 -5.25 -28.07
CA THR A 180 -4.24 -3.90 -28.48
C THR A 180 -5.76 -3.90 -28.46
N ASP A 181 -6.35 -2.94 -27.77
CA ASP A 181 -7.81 -2.76 -27.74
C ASP A 181 -8.32 -2.15 -29.05
N GLU A 182 -9.63 -1.87 -29.11
CA GLU A 182 -10.26 -1.27 -30.29
C GLU A 182 -9.96 0.23 -30.48
N PHE A 183 -9.34 0.86 -29.49
CA PHE A 183 -8.94 2.27 -29.47
C PHE A 183 -7.45 2.49 -29.79
N GLY A 184 -6.66 1.40 -29.86
CA GLY A 184 -5.25 1.42 -30.24
C GLY A 184 -4.27 1.43 -29.07
N ILE A 185 -4.76 1.35 -27.83
CA ILE A 185 -3.95 1.24 -26.61
C ILE A 185 -3.40 -0.17 -26.54
N SER A 186 -2.09 -0.30 -26.31
CA SER A 186 -1.38 -1.58 -26.42
C SER A 186 -0.58 -1.90 -25.16
N THR A 187 -0.76 -3.10 -24.63
CA THR A 187 0.05 -3.67 -23.53
C THR A 187 0.76 -4.95 -23.99
N THR A 188 1.87 -5.33 -23.36
CA THR A 188 2.72 -6.47 -23.75
C THR A 188 3.00 -7.40 -22.59
N ALA A 189 2.83 -8.72 -22.81
CA ALA A 189 3.19 -9.75 -21.84
C ALA A 189 4.05 -10.85 -22.49
N THR A 190 4.83 -11.57 -21.67
CA THR A 190 5.77 -12.62 -22.08
C THR A 190 5.32 -13.97 -21.55
N VAL A 191 5.26 -14.97 -22.44
CA VAL A 191 4.98 -16.36 -22.07
C VAL A 191 6.27 -17.17 -22.04
N HIS A 192 6.56 -17.78 -20.89
CA HIS A 192 7.71 -18.66 -20.68
C HIS A 192 7.29 -20.14 -20.76
N VAL A 193 8.00 -20.98 -21.53
CA VAL A 193 7.69 -22.41 -21.66
C VAL A 193 8.76 -23.28 -20.95
N GLY A 194 8.37 -23.93 -19.85
CA GLY A 194 9.22 -24.81 -19.03
C GLY A 194 8.84 -26.30 -19.12
N VAL A 195 9.78 -27.20 -18.85
CA VAL A 195 9.55 -28.67 -18.75
C VAL A 195 9.60 -29.08 -17.28
N GLY A 196 8.50 -29.65 -16.77
CA GLY A 196 8.27 -29.86 -15.33
C GLY A 196 9.20 -30.86 -14.62
N GLN A 197 9.68 -30.43 -13.44
CA GLN A 197 9.90 -31.26 -12.25
C GLN A 197 8.87 -30.81 -11.17
N ASP A 198 8.75 -31.58 -10.10
CA ASP A 198 7.57 -31.78 -9.23
C ASP A 198 6.77 -30.56 -8.69
N VAL A 199 5.50 -30.85 -8.38
CA VAL A 199 4.49 -29.94 -7.81
C VAL A 199 4.54 -30.01 -6.28
N GLN A 200 4.36 -28.84 -5.65
CA GLN A 200 4.59 -28.45 -4.25
C GLN A 200 6.02 -27.94 -4.08
N GLY A 201 6.19 -26.72 -3.54
CA GLY A 201 7.49 -26.07 -3.31
C GLY A 201 8.48 -26.83 -2.41
N GLU A 202 8.21 -28.11 -2.13
CA GLU A 202 9.15 -29.07 -1.58
C GLU A 202 10.16 -29.44 -2.67
N THR A 203 11.33 -28.80 -2.65
CA THR A 203 12.47 -29.38 -3.38
C THR A 203 12.84 -30.67 -2.65
N GLU A 204 12.89 -31.81 -3.35
CA GLU A 204 13.51 -33.02 -2.83
C GLU A 204 15.00 -32.70 -2.62
N ILE A 205 15.39 -32.24 -1.42
CA ILE A 205 16.74 -31.79 -1.00
C ILE A 205 17.74 -32.96 -0.97
N GLY A 206 17.50 -34.00 -1.77
CA GLY A 206 17.62 -35.39 -1.38
C GLY A 206 19.02 -35.89 -1.08
N LYS A 207 20.07 -35.06 -1.17
CA LYS A 207 21.47 -35.47 -0.98
C LYS A 207 22.35 -34.37 -0.38
N GLY A 208 23.06 -34.72 0.70
CA GLY A 208 24.14 -33.94 1.30
C GLY A 208 25.53 -34.52 1.01
N ILE A 209 26.56 -33.68 1.13
CA ILE A 209 27.97 -34.04 0.94
C ILE A 209 28.69 -34.19 2.28
N THR A 210 29.38 -35.30 2.50
CA THR A 210 30.09 -35.59 3.77
C THR A 210 31.57 -35.21 3.72
N PHE A 211 32.03 -34.42 4.70
CA PHE A 211 33.40 -33.99 4.92
C PHE A 211 34.08 -34.81 6.04
N ASP A 212 35.33 -35.23 5.82
CA ASP A 212 36.03 -36.15 6.70
C ASP A 212 36.80 -35.52 7.88
N GLY A 213 36.73 -34.20 8.06
CA GLY A 213 37.44 -33.48 9.12
C GLY A 213 38.96 -33.41 8.95
N VAL A 214 39.54 -33.85 7.82
CA VAL A 214 40.99 -33.96 7.62
C VAL A 214 41.51 -33.12 6.46
N ASP A 215 40.98 -33.27 5.25
CA ASP A 215 41.40 -32.47 4.09
C ASP A 215 40.29 -32.06 3.12
N ASP A 216 39.07 -32.57 3.30
CA ASP A 216 37.93 -32.28 2.44
C ASP A 216 37.46 -30.83 2.51
N LYS A 217 37.38 -30.17 1.35
CA LYS A 217 36.78 -28.84 1.17
C LYS A 217 36.44 -28.55 -0.30
N LEU A 218 35.43 -27.72 -0.49
CA LEU A 218 35.06 -27.11 -1.76
C LEU A 218 35.72 -25.73 -1.85
N THR A 219 36.25 -25.38 -3.02
CA THR A 219 36.88 -24.08 -3.25
C THR A 219 36.43 -23.46 -4.57
N SER A 220 35.99 -22.20 -4.53
CA SER A 220 35.74 -21.39 -5.73
C SER A 220 36.54 -20.10 -5.69
N THR A 221 36.85 -19.56 -6.88
CA THR A 221 37.48 -18.25 -7.04
C THR A 221 36.57 -17.40 -7.93
N PHE A 222 35.97 -16.35 -7.35
CA PHE A 222 35.03 -15.49 -8.07
C PHE A 222 35.79 -14.49 -8.96
N SER A 223 35.23 -14.24 -10.15
CA SER A 223 35.96 -13.58 -11.24
C SER A 223 35.88 -12.04 -11.23
N GLU A 224 34.91 -11.47 -10.52
CA GLU A 224 34.66 -10.02 -10.43
C GLU A 224 34.56 -9.55 -8.98
N VAL A 225 34.78 -8.24 -8.75
CA VAL A 225 34.64 -7.59 -7.44
C VAL A 225 33.26 -6.93 -7.44
N GLY A 226 32.37 -7.35 -6.53
CA GLY A 226 31.03 -6.77 -6.41
C GLY A 226 31.06 -5.27 -6.10
N ASP A 227 30.07 -4.53 -6.61
CA ASP A 227 29.81 -3.14 -6.21
C ASP A 227 29.50 -3.09 -4.70
N ASP A 228 29.75 -1.94 -4.05
CA ASP A 228 29.68 -1.68 -2.59
C ASP A 228 28.35 -2.13 -1.92
N GLN A 229 28.17 -3.44 -1.66
CA GLN A 229 26.98 -3.95 -0.96
C GLN A 229 27.24 -4.15 0.53
N THR A 230 26.28 -3.68 1.31
CA THR A 230 26.32 -3.51 2.76
C THR A 230 25.55 -4.62 3.51
N THR A 231 24.97 -5.57 2.79
CA THR A 231 23.96 -6.52 3.29
C THR A 231 24.12 -7.87 2.58
N TRP A 232 24.02 -9.00 3.28
CA TRP A 232 24.15 -10.36 2.71
C TRP A 232 23.55 -11.45 3.62
N THR A 233 23.21 -12.60 3.04
CA THR A 233 22.69 -13.78 3.76
C THR A 233 23.43 -15.06 3.37
N TRP A 234 23.73 -15.92 4.33
CA TRP A 234 24.20 -17.30 4.10
C TRP A 234 23.20 -18.27 4.72
N SER A 235 22.83 -19.34 4.00
CA SER A 235 21.92 -20.36 4.51
C SER A 235 22.38 -21.76 4.12
N GLY A 236 22.07 -22.78 4.93
CA GLY A 236 22.26 -24.17 4.52
C GLY A 236 22.00 -25.20 5.61
N TRP A 237 21.82 -26.45 5.18
CA TRP A 237 21.63 -27.61 6.05
C TRP A 237 22.97 -28.19 6.47
N VAL A 238 23.11 -28.49 7.76
CA VAL A 238 24.37 -28.89 8.38
C VAL A 238 24.13 -29.99 9.40
N LYS A 239 24.89 -31.07 9.29
CA LYS A 239 24.87 -32.22 10.21
C LYS A 239 26.28 -32.54 10.68
N ARG A 240 26.52 -32.56 11.99
CA ARG A 240 27.86 -32.72 12.57
C ARG A 240 28.11 -34.14 13.08
N ASP A 241 29.33 -34.63 12.88
CA ASP A 241 29.76 -35.95 13.36
C ASP A 241 30.54 -35.89 14.70
N GLY A 242 30.82 -34.68 15.23
CA GLY A 242 31.58 -34.53 16.49
C GLY A 242 31.52 -33.13 17.13
N LEU A 243 31.47 -33.12 18.47
CA LEU A 243 31.40 -31.93 19.34
C LEU A 243 32.79 -31.50 19.87
N ASP A 244 32.88 -30.35 20.54
CA ASP A 244 34.05 -29.86 21.29
C ASP A 244 35.34 -29.60 20.47
N VAL A 245 35.24 -29.42 19.14
CA VAL A 245 36.36 -29.06 18.26
C VAL A 245 35.96 -27.92 17.34
N THR A 246 36.90 -26.99 17.09
CA THR A 246 36.63 -25.92 16.12
C THR A 246 36.54 -26.50 14.71
N GLN A 247 35.44 -26.23 14.02
CA GLN A 247 35.16 -26.73 12.67
C GLN A 247 34.63 -25.57 11.81
N THR A 248 35.25 -25.32 10.65
CA THR A 248 34.88 -24.18 9.79
C THR A 248 33.85 -24.62 8.75
N LEU A 249 32.67 -23.97 8.73
CA LEU A 249 31.67 -24.19 7.69
C LEU A 249 32.02 -23.40 6.44
N TRP A 250 32.28 -22.10 6.60
CA TRP A 250 32.53 -21.19 5.47
C TRP A 250 33.66 -20.19 5.76
N GLU A 251 34.58 -20.05 4.81
CA GLU A 251 35.70 -19.10 4.82
C GLU A 251 35.77 -18.32 3.50
N VAL A 252 36.04 -17.01 3.61
CA VAL A 252 36.21 -16.10 2.45
C VAL A 252 37.59 -15.42 2.57
N ARG A 253 38.27 -15.20 1.43
CA ARG A 253 39.66 -14.68 1.42
C ARG A 253 39.88 -13.43 0.56
N ASP A 254 40.81 -12.60 1.03
CA ASP A 254 41.46 -11.51 0.29
C ASP A 254 43.00 -11.60 0.40
N ASP A 255 43.71 -11.21 -0.67
CA ASP A 255 45.13 -11.26 -1.12
C ASP A 255 46.32 -11.70 -0.21
N GLY A 256 46.10 -12.38 0.90
CA GLY A 256 47.14 -12.79 1.85
C GLY A 256 46.70 -12.87 3.31
N SER A 257 45.40 -12.69 3.60
CA SER A 257 44.81 -12.82 4.93
C SER A 257 43.62 -13.80 4.90
N ASN A 258 43.56 -14.72 5.87
CA ASN A 258 42.50 -15.74 5.96
C ASN A 258 41.40 -15.25 6.91
N TYR A 259 40.12 -15.36 6.50
CA TYR A 259 38.97 -14.93 7.32
C TYR A 259 37.87 -16.00 7.33
N SER A 260 37.69 -16.68 8.48
CA SER A 260 36.58 -17.64 8.65
C SER A 260 35.30 -16.90 9.05
N PHE A 261 34.22 -17.05 8.28
CA PHE A 261 32.97 -16.30 8.47
C PHE A 261 31.99 -17.03 9.37
N ILE A 262 31.82 -18.34 9.19
CA ILE A 262 30.90 -19.16 9.99
C ILE A 262 31.64 -20.43 10.41
N ARG A 263 31.68 -20.68 11.72
CA ARG A 263 32.33 -21.87 12.29
C ARG A 263 31.66 -22.32 13.57
N PHE A 264 31.78 -23.61 13.87
CA PHE A 264 31.60 -24.12 15.22
C PHE A 264 32.85 -23.82 16.05
N ASP A 265 32.67 -23.18 17.20
CA ASP A 265 33.73 -23.04 18.19
C ASP A 265 33.84 -24.31 19.07
N GLN A 266 34.84 -24.32 19.96
CA GLN A 266 35.09 -25.47 20.84
C GLN A 266 34.01 -25.69 21.92
N ASP A 267 33.04 -24.77 22.06
CA ASP A 267 31.91 -24.83 22.99
C ASP A 267 30.59 -25.09 22.25
N ASP A 268 30.67 -25.55 21.01
CA ASP A 268 29.56 -25.90 20.11
C ASP A 268 28.61 -24.75 19.76
N THR A 269 29.03 -23.52 20.08
CA THR A 269 28.37 -22.30 19.58
C THR A 269 28.78 -22.00 18.14
N ILE A 270 27.86 -21.42 17.37
CA ILE A 270 28.18 -20.86 16.06
C ILE A 270 28.84 -19.51 16.29
N ARG A 271 30.02 -19.34 15.72
CA ARG A 271 30.72 -18.05 15.67
C ARG A 271 30.62 -17.44 14.28
N VAL A 272 30.15 -16.20 14.24
CA VAL A 272 30.20 -15.31 13.08
C VAL A 272 31.29 -14.26 13.28
N SER A 273 32.21 -14.10 12.31
CA SER A 273 33.31 -13.13 12.46
C SER A 273 33.71 -12.38 11.19
N ALA A 274 34.04 -11.09 11.35
CA ALA A 274 34.63 -10.24 10.31
C ALA A 274 35.79 -9.41 10.87
N ALA A 275 36.85 -9.21 10.07
CA ALA A 275 38.04 -8.46 10.49
C ALA A 275 38.62 -7.62 9.34
N ASP A 276 39.00 -6.37 9.66
CA ASP A 276 39.82 -5.53 8.79
C ASP A 276 41.28 -5.58 9.28
N GLY A 277 42.19 -6.02 8.41
CA GLY A 277 43.61 -5.63 8.48
C GLY A 277 44.30 -5.79 9.85
N GLY A 278 44.24 -6.98 10.45
CA GLY A 278 45.09 -7.36 11.58
C GLY A 278 44.64 -6.90 12.97
N THR A 279 43.46 -6.31 13.12
CA THR A 279 42.82 -6.06 14.42
C THR A 279 41.42 -6.68 14.41
N VAL A 280 41.08 -7.46 15.44
CA VAL A 280 39.76 -8.11 15.53
C VAL A 280 38.73 -7.03 15.81
N THR A 281 37.80 -6.78 14.89
CA THR A 281 36.80 -5.71 15.04
C THR A 281 35.43 -6.26 15.43
N TYR A 282 35.05 -7.49 15.04
CA TYR A 282 33.78 -8.08 15.47
C TYR A 282 33.82 -9.62 15.58
N ARG A 283 33.21 -10.15 16.64
CA ARG A 283 32.97 -11.59 16.88
C ARG A 283 31.65 -11.73 17.63
N LYS A 284 30.70 -12.45 17.07
CA LYS A 284 29.46 -12.86 17.75
C LYS A 284 29.48 -14.37 17.88
N ASN A 285 29.23 -14.86 19.09
CA ASN A 285 28.95 -16.27 19.35
C ASN A 285 27.45 -16.36 19.63
N THR A 286 26.78 -17.37 19.10
CA THR A 286 25.41 -17.71 19.51
C THR A 286 25.41 -18.11 20.98
N THR A 287 24.30 -17.85 21.68
CA THR A 287 24.05 -18.42 23.02
C THR A 287 23.63 -19.88 22.93
N THR A 288 22.94 -20.24 21.86
CA THR A 288 22.49 -21.60 21.58
C THR A 288 23.60 -22.42 20.98
N LYS A 289 23.71 -23.63 21.52
CA LYS A 289 24.66 -24.65 21.12
C LYS A 289 23.91 -25.72 20.36
N ILE A 290 24.53 -26.22 19.30
CA ILE A 290 24.07 -27.43 18.62
C ILE A 290 24.80 -28.59 19.32
N GLU A 291 24.17 -29.15 20.36
CA GLU A 291 24.73 -30.23 21.21
C GLU A 291 24.38 -31.63 20.69
N ASP A 292 23.56 -31.70 19.66
CA ASP A 292 23.23 -32.88 18.88
C ASP A 292 24.40 -33.26 17.95
N THR A 293 24.75 -34.55 17.92
CA THR A 293 25.54 -35.13 16.82
C THR A 293 24.66 -36.09 16.05
N ASP A 294 24.82 -36.10 14.73
CA ASP A 294 24.12 -36.99 13.79
C ASP A 294 22.70 -36.52 13.33
N SER A 295 22.23 -35.33 13.72
CA SER A 295 21.01 -34.69 13.16
C SER A 295 21.29 -33.51 12.23
N TRP A 296 20.32 -33.23 11.36
CA TRP A 296 20.35 -32.10 10.44
C TRP A 296 19.78 -30.84 11.10
N HIS A 297 20.52 -29.75 10.99
CA HIS A 297 20.11 -28.41 11.40
C HIS A 297 20.15 -27.46 10.21
N HIS A 298 19.15 -26.60 10.05
CA HIS A 298 19.15 -25.51 9.10
C HIS A 298 19.71 -24.24 9.77
N ILE A 299 20.74 -23.66 9.17
CA ILE A 299 21.40 -22.47 9.74
C ILE A 299 21.29 -21.33 8.74
N THR A 300 20.72 -20.21 9.18
CA THR A 300 20.69 -18.94 8.43
C THR A 300 21.49 -17.88 9.17
N VAL A 301 22.37 -17.17 8.46
CA VAL A 301 23.14 -16.04 8.97
C VAL A 301 22.90 -14.85 8.05
N SER A 302 22.20 -13.85 8.56
CA SER A 302 21.82 -12.64 7.84
C SER A 302 22.54 -11.43 8.43
N VAL A 303 23.08 -10.57 7.57
CA VAL A 303 23.82 -9.37 7.97
C VAL A 303 23.28 -8.18 7.23
N ASP A 304 22.83 -7.18 7.98
CA ASP A 304 22.36 -5.90 7.45
C ASP A 304 23.11 -4.74 8.10
N THR A 305 23.91 -4.03 7.32
CA THR A 305 24.63 -2.85 7.82
C THR A 305 23.91 -1.52 7.57
N ASN A 306 22.65 -1.56 7.09
CA ASN A 306 21.82 -0.40 6.79
C ASN A 306 20.73 -0.10 7.84
N LYS A 307 20.39 -1.04 8.74
CA LYS A 307 19.47 -0.81 9.88
C LYS A 307 20.00 0.27 10.85
N ALA A 308 19.67 1.53 10.58
CA ALA A 308 19.89 2.69 11.44
C ALA A 308 18.58 3.09 12.13
N PRO A 309 18.59 3.53 13.41
CA PRO A 309 19.70 4.24 14.06
C PRO A 309 20.63 3.40 14.94
N THR A 310 20.47 2.07 15.00
CA THR A 310 21.11 1.20 16.01
C THR A 310 22.44 0.53 15.59
N GLY A 311 22.83 0.59 14.32
CA GLY A 311 24.12 0.07 13.82
C GLY A 311 24.03 -1.35 13.24
N ASP A 312 25.15 -1.85 12.69
CA ASP A 312 25.23 -3.13 11.96
C ASP A 312 24.49 -4.28 12.68
N TRP A 313 23.48 -4.84 12.00
CA TRP A 313 22.61 -5.91 12.45
C TRP A 313 23.14 -7.25 11.93
N VAL A 314 23.25 -8.23 12.83
CA VAL A 314 23.60 -9.62 12.49
C VAL A 314 22.59 -10.52 13.17
N GLU A 315 21.86 -11.25 12.35
CA GLU A 315 20.87 -12.24 12.72
C GLU A 315 21.41 -13.64 12.44
N VAL A 316 21.19 -14.55 13.38
CA VAL A 316 21.52 -15.97 13.23
C VAL A 316 20.30 -16.74 13.67
N THR A 317 19.81 -17.59 12.78
CA THR A 317 18.66 -18.47 13.01
C THR A 317 19.13 -19.91 12.88
N ILE A 318 18.69 -20.77 13.80
CA ILE A 318 18.93 -22.20 13.77
C ILE A 318 17.56 -22.88 13.80
N ASP A 319 17.26 -23.73 12.81
CA ASP A 319 15.99 -24.46 12.67
C ASP A 319 14.74 -23.58 12.76
N GLY A 320 14.83 -22.35 12.24
CA GLY A 320 13.72 -21.40 12.28
C GLY A 320 13.60 -20.59 13.57
N VAL A 321 14.40 -20.85 14.60
CA VAL A 321 14.41 -20.06 15.84
C VAL A 321 15.46 -18.94 15.78
N LEU A 322 15.01 -17.69 16.01
CA LEU A 322 15.88 -16.52 16.06
C LEU A 322 16.76 -16.56 17.32
N GLU A 323 18.06 -16.79 17.16
CA GLU A 323 18.96 -17.04 18.29
C GLU A 323 19.64 -15.78 18.82
N SER A 324 19.83 -14.75 17.99
CA SER A 324 20.40 -13.49 18.46
C SER A 324 20.20 -12.34 17.47
N SER A 325 19.60 -11.24 17.95
CA SER A 325 19.72 -9.91 17.35
C SER A 325 20.71 -9.06 18.17
N TYR A 326 21.49 -8.18 17.52
CA TYR A 326 22.40 -7.29 18.25
C TYR A 326 22.30 -5.88 17.71
N THR A 327 22.11 -4.90 18.61
CA THR A 327 21.76 -3.51 18.26
C THR A 327 22.71 -2.47 18.85
N ASN A 328 23.92 -2.81 19.29
CA ASN A 328 24.73 -1.77 19.95
C ASN A 328 26.26 -1.96 20.05
N VAL A 329 27.05 -1.45 19.09
CA VAL A 329 28.36 -0.81 19.42
C VAL A 329 28.72 0.26 18.39
N THR A 330 29.22 1.39 18.90
CA THR A 330 30.00 2.42 18.19
C THR A 330 30.90 1.86 17.06
N ASN A 331 30.46 2.10 15.82
CA ASN A 331 31.22 2.16 14.56
C ASN A 331 31.90 0.87 14.06
N PRO A 332 31.17 -0.06 13.40
CA PRO A 332 31.74 -1.20 12.68
C PRO A 332 31.79 -1.00 11.14
N SER A 333 31.33 0.17 10.66
CA SER A 333 31.13 0.51 9.23
C SER A 333 32.31 0.31 8.26
N THR A 334 33.51 -0.02 8.74
CA THR A 334 34.68 -0.31 7.88
C THR A 334 35.01 -1.81 7.75
N GLY A 335 34.51 -2.69 8.62
CA GLY A 335 34.95 -4.09 8.72
C GLY A 335 34.31 -5.04 7.71
N TYR A 336 32.97 -5.07 7.65
CA TYR A 336 32.21 -5.90 6.71
C TYR A 336 32.25 -5.33 5.29
N LYS A 337 32.13 -4.00 5.15
CA LYS A 337 32.20 -3.26 3.88
C LYS A 337 33.53 -3.45 3.13
N SER A 338 34.67 -3.54 3.84
CA SER A 338 35.99 -3.72 3.21
C SER A 338 36.24 -5.14 2.68
N LEU A 339 35.50 -6.14 3.16
CA LEU A 339 35.84 -7.55 2.95
C LEU A 339 35.06 -8.17 1.80
N MET A 340 33.75 -7.90 1.68
CA MET A 340 32.96 -8.30 0.50
C MET A 340 33.42 -7.57 -0.78
N ASN A 341 34.00 -6.37 -0.65
CA ASN A 341 34.57 -5.60 -1.76
C ASN A 341 36.02 -6.03 -2.15
N SER A 342 36.60 -7.05 -1.49
CA SER A 342 37.97 -7.53 -1.80
C SER A 342 38.10 -9.06 -1.88
N ALA A 343 37.09 -9.79 -1.43
CA ALA A 343 37.02 -11.24 -1.46
C ALA A 343 37.15 -11.81 -2.88
N ARG A 344 38.02 -12.81 -3.06
CA ARG A 344 38.17 -13.54 -4.33
C ARG A 344 38.02 -15.05 -4.23
N ASP A 345 38.18 -15.65 -3.04
CA ASP A 345 38.10 -17.10 -2.87
C ASP A 345 37.09 -17.48 -1.77
N HIS A 346 36.20 -18.42 -2.07
CA HIS A 346 35.20 -19.00 -1.15
C HIS A 346 35.54 -20.45 -0.85
N LEU A 347 35.43 -20.85 0.42
CA LEU A 347 35.74 -22.18 0.92
C LEU A 347 34.61 -22.74 1.77
N ILE A 348 34.09 -23.90 1.39
CA ILE A 348 33.05 -24.61 2.14
C ILE A 348 33.62 -25.91 2.71
N GLY A 349 33.26 -26.23 3.96
CA GLY A 349 33.68 -27.43 4.68
C GLY A 349 35.11 -27.39 5.23
N GLY A 350 35.80 -26.25 5.18
CA GLY A 350 37.11 -26.11 5.80
C GLY A 350 37.84 -24.81 5.51
N SER A 351 39.02 -24.67 6.12
CA SER A 351 39.87 -23.47 6.05
C SER A 351 41.28 -23.76 5.52
N ASP A 352 42.02 -22.74 5.13
CA ASP A 352 43.46 -22.87 4.85
C ASP A 352 44.34 -22.96 6.12
N ALA A 353 43.75 -22.73 7.29
CA ALA A 353 44.40 -22.95 8.58
C ALA A 353 44.44 -24.43 9.00
N ASN A 354 43.95 -25.34 8.16
CA ASN A 354 43.74 -26.76 8.44
C ASN A 354 42.74 -26.99 9.60
N VAL A 355 41.70 -26.18 9.65
CA VAL A 355 40.50 -26.40 10.48
C VAL A 355 39.40 -26.84 9.51
N TYR A 356 39.02 -28.10 9.59
CA TYR A 356 38.12 -28.75 8.64
C TYR A 356 36.81 -29.13 9.32
N TYR A 357 35.74 -29.12 8.55
CA TYR A 357 34.45 -29.61 8.98
C TYR A 357 34.41 -31.14 8.95
N GLU A 358 33.81 -31.76 9.96
CA GLU A 358 33.59 -33.20 10.06
C GLU A 358 32.08 -33.43 10.20
N GLY A 359 31.45 -33.92 9.15
CA GLY A 359 29.99 -34.04 9.04
C GLY A 359 29.47 -33.79 7.62
N SER A 360 28.15 -33.74 7.46
CA SER A 360 27.46 -33.52 6.18
C SER A 360 26.92 -32.10 6.04
N MET A 361 26.85 -31.58 4.81
CA MET A 361 26.17 -30.31 4.47
C MET A 361 25.29 -30.49 3.23
N ALA A 362 24.20 -29.73 3.13
CA ALA A 362 23.30 -29.75 1.97
C ALA A 362 22.68 -28.37 1.69
N ASP A 363 22.24 -28.18 0.43
CA ASP A 363 21.53 -26.99 -0.10
C ASP A 363 22.08 -25.67 0.46
N ILE A 364 23.30 -25.34 0.05
CA ILE A 364 24.03 -24.19 0.60
C ILE A 364 23.78 -22.97 -0.27
N HIS A 365 23.28 -21.91 0.34
CA HIS A 365 22.94 -20.63 -0.28
C HIS A 365 23.85 -19.52 0.21
N PHE A 366 24.24 -18.63 -0.70
CA PHE A 366 24.78 -17.32 -0.37
C PHE A 366 24.07 -16.28 -1.23
N ILE A 367 23.42 -15.32 -0.58
CA ILE A 367 22.70 -14.22 -1.21
C ILE A 367 23.50 -12.93 -1.00
N ASP A 368 23.88 -12.30 -2.11
CA ASP A 368 24.67 -11.08 -2.14
C ASP A 368 23.75 -9.86 -2.31
N GLY A 369 23.74 -8.95 -1.31
CA GLY A 369 22.96 -7.71 -1.34
C GLY A 369 21.65 -7.72 -0.55
N GLN A 370 21.23 -8.85 0.00
CA GLN A 370 19.96 -8.99 0.74
C GLN A 370 20.17 -9.60 2.13
N ALA A 371 19.44 -9.10 3.12
CA ALA A 371 19.34 -9.66 4.46
C ALA A 371 17.97 -10.31 4.59
N LEU A 372 17.96 -11.64 4.62
CA LEU A 372 16.75 -12.46 4.54
C LEU A 372 16.58 -13.26 5.84
N GLY A 373 15.32 -13.50 6.20
CA GLY A 373 14.95 -14.37 7.31
C GLY A 373 15.07 -15.86 6.95
N HIS A 374 14.89 -16.74 7.93
CA HIS A 374 14.94 -18.19 7.69
C HIS A 374 13.77 -18.69 6.84
N THR A 375 12.61 -18.02 6.92
CA THR A 375 11.39 -18.38 6.18
C THR A 375 11.61 -18.29 4.67
N SER A 376 12.60 -17.53 4.21
CA SER A 376 13.00 -17.47 2.79
C SER A 376 13.63 -18.77 2.27
N PHE A 377 14.05 -19.69 3.15
CA PHE A 377 14.77 -20.92 2.79
C PHE A 377 14.12 -22.20 3.35
N THR A 378 13.16 -22.06 4.25
CA THR A 378 12.47 -23.19 4.89
C THR A 378 10.97 -22.94 5.04
N GLN A 379 10.19 -24.00 4.98
CA GLN A 379 8.74 -24.04 5.23
C GLN A 379 8.40 -25.27 6.08
N LEU A 380 7.18 -25.40 6.59
CA LEU A 380 6.73 -26.64 7.22
C LEU A 380 6.07 -27.56 6.19
N ASP A 381 6.32 -28.87 6.29
CA ASP A 381 5.57 -29.88 5.54
C ASP A 381 4.18 -30.12 6.17
N SER A 382 3.35 -30.91 5.48
CA SER A 382 2.02 -31.31 5.96
C SER A 382 1.98 -32.06 7.30
N ASN A 383 3.13 -32.42 7.88
CA ASN A 383 3.27 -33.05 9.19
C ASN A 383 3.96 -32.12 10.21
N GLY A 384 4.18 -30.84 9.88
CA GLY A 384 4.83 -29.86 10.76
C GLY A 384 6.35 -29.97 10.85
N ASN A 385 7.01 -30.69 9.93
CA ASN A 385 8.48 -30.75 9.91
C ASN A 385 9.05 -29.60 9.09
N LEU A 386 10.14 -28.98 9.57
CA LEU A 386 10.86 -27.97 8.81
C LEU A 386 11.53 -28.60 7.59
N VAL A 387 11.08 -28.22 6.39
CA VAL A 387 11.64 -28.64 5.11
C VAL A 387 12.21 -27.44 4.35
N GLY A 388 13.18 -27.69 3.47
CA GLY A 388 13.75 -26.65 2.61
C GLY A 388 12.74 -26.20 1.55
N ARG A 389 12.62 -24.89 1.35
CA ARG A 389 11.86 -24.29 0.25
C ARG A 389 12.83 -23.77 -0.80
N GLU A 390 12.39 -23.71 -2.06
CA GLU A 390 13.18 -23.04 -3.09
C GLU A 390 13.14 -21.52 -2.85
N PHE A 391 14.31 -20.89 -2.80
CA PHE A 391 14.41 -19.43 -2.74
C PHE A 391 14.00 -18.82 -4.10
N ASP A 392 12.96 -18.00 -4.08
CA ASP A 392 12.33 -17.36 -5.24
C ASP A 392 12.93 -15.99 -5.61
N GLY A 393 13.81 -15.45 -4.76
CA GLY A 393 14.51 -14.19 -4.99
C GLY A 393 15.79 -14.27 -5.83
N THR A 394 16.44 -13.13 -6.04
CA THR A 394 17.70 -13.06 -6.80
C THR A 394 18.93 -13.25 -5.92
N TYR A 395 19.89 -14.09 -6.32
CA TYR A 395 21.10 -14.38 -5.54
C TYR A 395 22.12 -13.22 -5.49
N GLY A 396 21.96 -12.18 -6.31
CA GLY A 396 22.99 -11.17 -6.52
C GLY A 396 24.23 -11.74 -7.25
N LYS A 397 25.13 -10.88 -7.74
CA LYS A 397 26.20 -11.32 -8.67
C LYS A 397 27.22 -12.29 -8.06
N ASN A 398 27.54 -12.15 -6.78
CA ASN A 398 28.46 -13.07 -6.09
C ASN A 398 27.72 -14.17 -5.31
N GLY A 399 26.38 -14.22 -5.40
CA GLY A 399 25.60 -15.26 -4.78
C GLY A 399 25.72 -16.59 -5.51
N PHE A 400 25.46 -17.67 -4.78
CA PHE A 400 25.50 -19.03 -5.31
C PHE A 400 24.53 -19.94 -4.56
N ARG A 401 24.12 -21.02 -5.23
CA ARG A 401 23.41 -22.15 -4.63
C ARG A 401 24.14 -23.43 -4.99
N LEU A 402 24.50 -24.23 -3.99
CA LEU A 402 25.11 -25.55 -4.18
C LEU A 402 24.09 -26.63 -3.85
N ASP A 403 23.57 -27.25 -4.90
CA ASP A 403 22.76 -28.46 -4.82
C ASP A 403 23.64 -29.70 -5.07
N PHE A 404 23.60 -30.66 -4.16
CA PHE A 404 24.39 -31.91 -4.25
C PHE A 404 23.56 -33.11 -4.76
N SER A 405 22.38 -32.85 -5.33
CA SER A 405 21.49 -33.87 -5.90
C SER A 405 22.11 -34.64 -7.10
N ASP A 406 22.94 -34.00 -7.92
CA ASP A 406 23.70 -34.67 -9.00
C ASP A 406 25.04 -35.22 -8.51
N GLU A 407 25.09 -36.54 -8.32
CA GLU A 407 26.30 -37.26 -7.90
C GLU A 407 27.50 -37.12 -8.87
N ASN A 408 27.28 -36.60 -10.09
CA ASN A 408 28.33 -36.37 -11.09
C ASN A 408 28.87 -34.93 -11.10
N ASP A 409 28.24 -34.00 -10.38
CA ASP A 409 28.55 -32.57 -10.42
C ASP A 409 28.37 -31.87 -9.05
N LEU A 410 29.11 -32.35 -8.04
CA LEU A 410 29.04 -31.95 -6.62
C LEU A 410 29.48 -30.51 -6.30
N GLY A 411 29.62 -29.64 -7.29
CA GLY A 411 30.10 -28.27 -7.10
C GLY A 411 29.57 -27.28 -8.12
N SER A 412 28.56 -27.65 -8.92
CA SER A 412 27.97 -26.69 -9.83
C SER A 412 27.10 -25.69 -9.07
N ASP A 413 27.23 -24.41 -9.42
CA ASP A 413 26.34 -23.36 -8.93
C ASP A 413 25.04 -23.35 -9.73
N VAL A 414 23.93 -23.66 -9.06
CA VAL A 414 22.59 -23.73 -9.68
C VAL A 414 21.81 -22.41 -9.56
N SER A 415 22.39 -21.36 -8.97
CA SER A 415 21.76 -20.03 -8.86
C SER A 415 21.68 -19.25 -10.19
N GLY A 416 22.40 -19.71 -11.21
CA GLY A 416 22.52 -19.02 -12.50
C GLY A 416 23.72 -18.05 -12.62
N ASN A 417 24.52 -17.89 -11.57
CA ASN A 417 25.69 -16.99 -11.56
C ASN A 417 27.02 -17.62 -12.01
N ASP A 418 27.04 -18.92 -12.34
CA ASP A 418 28.23 -19.68 -12.81
C ASP A 418 29.40 -19.63 -11.78
N ASN A 419 29.09 -19.51 -10.48
CA ASN A 419 30.04 -19.46 -9.37
C ASN A 419 30.46 -20.87 -8.90
N ASP A 420 30.78 -21.76 -9.83
CA ASP A 420 31.09 -23.17 -9.58
C ASP A 420 32.23 -23.39 -8.56
N PHE A 421 32.07 -24.38 -7.69
CA PHE A 421 33.06 -24.83 -6.73
C PHE A 421 33.82 -26.07 -7.21
N THR A 422 35.12 -26.09 -6.93
CA THR A 422 35.98 -27.24 -7.19
C THR A 422 36.22 -28.06 -5.92
N VAL A 423 35.99 -29.36 -6.01
CA VAL A 423 36.30 -30.34 -4.96
C VAL A 423 37.81 -30.58 -4.90
N THR A 424 38.46 -30.28 -3.77
CA THR A 424 39.94 -30.32 -3.67
C THR A 424 40.53 -31.66 -3.21
N SER A 425 39.78 -32.45 -2.44
CA SER A 425 39.98 -33.87 -2.12
C SER A 425 38.63 -34.57 -2.12
N ALA A 426 38.58 -35.87 -2.45
CA ALA A 426 37.32 -36.55 -2.75
C ALA A 426 36.52 -36.82 -1.45
N PRO A 427 35.37 -36.16 -1.24
CA PRO A 427 34.52 -36.36 -0.08
C PRO A 427 34.05 -37.82 0.00
N GLN A 428 33.87 -38.32 1.21
CA GLN A 428 33.85 -39.76 1.45
C GLN A 428 32.54 -40.44 0.99
N GLN A 429 31.37 -39.79 1.06
CA GLN A 429 30.05 -40.30 0.61
C GLN A 429 29.05 -39.16 0.33
N ILE A 430 27.97 -39.49 -0.39
CA ILE A 430 26.76 -38.68 -0.53
C ILE A 430 25.71 -39.33 0.39
N GLU A 431 25.11 -38.55 1.28
CA GLU A 431 24.14 -38.99 2.28
C GLU A 431 22.74 -38.50 1.90
N ASP A 432 21.73 -39.36 1.93
CA ASP A 432 20.35 -38.94 1.71
C ASP A 432 19.86 -38.16 2.94
N ILE A 433 19.22 -37.01 2.74
CA ILE A 433 18.53 -36.30 3.83
C ILE A 433 17.22 -37.05 4.11
N PRO A 434 17.01 -37.63 5.31
CA PRO A 434 15.76 -38.33 5.58
C PRO A 434 14.62 -37.32 5.71
N GLN A 435 13.47 -37.58 5.06
CA GLN A 435 12.22 -36.80 5.20
C GLN A 435 11.68 -36.75 6.65
N ASP A 436 12.27 -37.55 7.55
CA ASP A 436 11.78 -37.80 8.91
C ASP A 436 12.82 -37.39 9.99
N ALA A 437 13.94 -36.74 9.62
CA ALA A 437 15.11 -36.54 10.49
C ALA A 437 15.46 -35.07 10.78
N PHE A 438 14.45 -34.20 10.78
CA PHE A 438 14.61 -32.83 11.24
C PHE A 438 14.59 -32.83 12.77
N ALA A 439 15.63 -32.27 13.39
CA ALA A 439 15.75 -32.22 14.84
C ALA A 439 14.56 -31.44 15.43
N THR A 440 13.88 -32.06 16.40
CA THR A 440 12.87 -31.42 17.25
C THR A 440 13.47 -30.22 17.97
N LEU A 441 12.91 -29.03 17.79
CA LEU A 441 13.35 -27.79 18.45
C LEU A 441 13.32 -27.90 19.99
N ASP A 442 14.47 -27.64 20.61
CA ASP A 442 14.63 -27.46 22.06
C ASP A 442 15.12 -26.04 22.37
N PRO A 443 14.24 -25.12 22.83
CA PRO A 443 14.62 -23.74 23.11
C PRO A 443 15.22 -23.52 24.51
N SER A 444 15.47 -24.56 25.32
CA SER A 444 15.75 -24.38 26.76
C SER A 444 17.16 -23.89 27.14
N ASN A 445 18.08 -23.57 26.22
CA ASN A 445 19.49 -23.30 26.60
C ASN A 445 20.05 -21.88 26.33
N ALA A 446 19.21 -20.87 26.14
CA ALA A 446 19.64 -19.46 26.13
C ALA A 446 19.59 -18.83 27.53
N THR A 447 20.52 -19.20 28.41
CA THR A 447 20.68 -18.52 29.71
C THR A 447 21.19 -17.08 29.54
N LEU A 448 20.31 -16.08 29.64
CA LEU A 448 20.70 -14.68 29.84
C LEU A 448 21.17 -14.48 31.28
N GLY A 449 22.48 -14.35 31.45
CA GLY A 449 23.14 -14.13 32.73
C GLY A 449 22.63 -12.88 33.47
N GLU A 450 22.26 -13.08 34.75
CA GLU A 450 21.87 -12.05 35.70
C GLU A 450 22.80 -10.82 35.71
N GLY A 451 22.21 -9.63 35.49
CA GLY A 451 22.75 -8.39 36.04
C GLY A 451 22.81 -7.17 35.10
N SER A 452 21.66 -6.62 34.71
CA SER A 452 21.57 -5.22 34.24
C SER A 452 20.27 -4.57 34.74
N THR A 453 20.36 -3.80 35.81
CA THR A 453 19.26 -2.94 36.28
C THR A 453 19.00 -1.81 35.29
N ILE A 454 17.80 -1.75 34.71
CA ILE A 454 17.31 -0.56 34.00
C ILE A 454 16.92 0.48 35.06
N ALA A 455 17.58 1.65 35.01
CA ALA A 455 17.18 2.81 35.80
C ALA A 455 16.11 3.58 35.03
N SER A 456 14.97 3.78 35.68
CA SER A 456 13.88 4.64 35.22
C SER A 456 14.35 6.06 34.92
N GLY A 457 13.96 6.59 33.76
CA GLY A 457 13.90 8.01 33.45
C GLY A 457 15.10 8.56 32.68
N ASP A 458 14.97 8.60 31.35
CA ASP A 458 15.34 9.75 30.51
C ASP A 458 14.70 9.59 29.13
N LEU A 459 13.65 10.38 28.88
CA LEU A 459 13.02 10.59 27.57
C LEU A 459 14.03 11.35 26.68
N GLN A 460 14.56 10.71 25.65
CA GLN A 460 15.33 11.38 24.60
C GLN A 460 14.45 11.55 23.35
N LEU A 461 13.95 12.77 23.13
CA LEU A 461 13.46 13.20 21.82
C LEU A 461 14.66 13.37 20.88
N ARG A 462 14.66 12.63 19.76
CA ARG A 462 15.48 12.91 18.58
C ARG A 462 14.62 13.62 17.54
N ILE A 463 15.19 14.62 16.88
CA ILE A 463 14.66 15.28 15.68
C ILE A 463 15.71 14.99 14.60
N ASP A 464 15.32 14.43 13.46
CA ASP A 464 16.14 14.42 12.24
C ASP A 464 15.47 15.30 11.18
N THR A 465 16.28 16.04 10.42
CA THR A 465 15.82 17.00 9.40
C THR A 465 16.66 16.80 8.15
N GLN A 466 16.03 16.45 7.02
CA GLN A 466 16.70 16.43 5.72
C GLN A 466 16.68 17.83 5.06
N SER A 467 17.71 18.63 5.34
CA SER A 467 18.39 19.45 4.31
C SER A 467 19.64 20.11 4.90
N SER A 468 20.77 19.39 4.81
CA SER A 468 22.15 19.89 4.94
C SER A 468 22.55 20.70 6.20
N TYR A 469 23.30 20.02 7.09
CA TYR A 469 24.30 20.52 8.06
C TYR A 469 23.87 21.52 9.15
N PHE A 470 23.38 21.03 10.30
CA PHE A 470 23.58 21.62 11.64
C PHE A 470 23.48 20.53 12.73
N ASP A 471 24.55 20.30 13.52
CA ASP A 471 24.49 19.48 14.75
C ASP A 471 24.80 20.38 15.95
N GLY A 472 23.91 20.40 16.95
CA GLY A 472 23.99 21.34 18.06
C GLY A 472 23.24 20.88 19.32
N VAL A 473 24.02 20.46 20.32
CA VAL A 473 23.54 20.10 21.68
C VAL A 473 22.87 21.28 22.38
N MET A 474 21.57 21.18 22.69
CA MET A 474 20.86 22.13 23.55
C MET A 474 21.04 21.80 25.04
N ALA A 475 21.92 22.52 25.74
CA ALA A 475 22.03 22.44 27.20
C ALA A 475 21.07 23.44 27.88
N LYS A 476 19.96 22.94 28.44
CA LYS A 476 19.00 23.74 29.23
C LYS A 476 19.52 23.92 30.67
N GLN A 477 19.98 25.12 31.04
CA GLN A 477 20.20 25.48 32.44
C GLN A 477 19.03 26.33 32.96
N VAL A 478 18.05 25.69 33.61
CA VAL A 478 16.94 26.42 34.26
C VAL A 478 17.42 27.03 35.58
N VAL A 479 17.46 28.36 35.65
CA VAL A 479 17.57 29.10 36.92
C VAL A 479 16.42 30.10 36.96
N THR A 480 15.34 29.74 37.68
CA THR A 480 14.20 30.59 38.11
C THR A 480 13.80 31.75 37.18
N ASP A 481 12.68 31.59 36.46
CA ASP A 481 12.00 32.56 35.59
C ASP A 481 12.83 33.16 34.43
N LYS A 482 13.99 32.57 34.09
CA LYS A 482 14.80 32.95 32.93
C LYS A 482 15.23 31.74 32.12
N SER A 483 15.09 31.82 30.79
CA SER A 483 15.52 30.78 29.85
C SER A 483 16.72 31.30 29.02
N TYR A 484 17.81 30.54 29.01
CA TYR A 484 19.02 30.81 28.22
C TYR A 484 19.28 29.65 27.26
N TRP A 485 19.68 29.96 26.02
CA TRP A 485 19.97 28.99 24.97
C TRP A 485 21.29 29.33 24.29
N GLU A 486 22.14 28.34 24.04
CA GLU A 486 23.39 28.49 23.28
C GLU A 486 23.38 27.53 22.07
N VAL A 487 23.80 28.00 20.89
CA VAL A 487 23.87 27.22 19.64
C VAL A 487 25.27 27.38 19.05
N THR A 488 26.00 26.28 18.84
CA THR A 488 27.36 26.32 18.26
C THR A 488 27.30 25.97 16.78
N VAL A 489 28.01 26.71 15.92
CA VAL A 489 28.08 26.46 14.48
C VAL A 489 29.33 25.64 14.15
N THR A 490 29.20 24.53 13.41
CA THR A 490 30.35 23.80 12.83
C THR A 490 30.22 23.63 11.31
N ASP A 491 31.27 23.96 10.55
CA ASP A 491 31.31 23.89 9.07
C ASP A 491 32.11 22.67 8.58
N GLY A 492 31.42 21.78 7.86
CA GLY A 492 31.96 20.60 7.19
C GLY A 492 32.37 20.81 5.73
N GLY A 493 32.75 22.01 5.28
CA GLY A 493 33.50 22.18 4.02
C GLY A 493 33.12 23.39 3.15
N ASN A 494 33.87 24.47 3.30
CA ASN A 494 34.44 25.37 2.27
C ASN A 494 33.63 25.72 0.98
N ASP A 495 32.30 25.85 1.04
CA ASP A 495 31.52 26.65 0.09
C ASP A 495 30.49 27.52 0.82
N ALA A 496 30.49 28.82 0.50
CA ALA A 496 29.70 29.83 1.19
C ALA A 496 28.22 29.80 0.76
N VAL A 497 27.32 29.30 1.63
CA VAL A 497 25.86 29.32 1.41
C VAL A 497 25.22 30.54 2.07
N SER A 498 24.36 31.25 1.33
CA SER A 498 23.54 32.34 1.85
C SER A 498 22.16 31.83 2.30
N GLY A 499 21.99 31.55 3.58
CA GLY A 499 20.69 31.19 4.18
C GLY A 499 20.08 32.33 5.02
N GLN A 500 18.76 32.50 4.96
CA GLN A 500 17.97 33.31 5.91
C GLN A 500 17.38 32.39 6.98
N ILE A 501 17.34 32.84 8.25
CA ILE A 501 16.73 32.10 9.37
C ILE A 501 15.31 32.63 9.60
N TRP A 502 14.30 31.76 9.54
CA TRP A 502 12.93 32.03 10.02
C TRP A 502 12.74 31.44 11.42
N LEU A 503 12.08 32.17 12.32
CA LEU A 503 11.71 31.72 13.66
C LEU A 503 10.20 31.94 13.82
N GLY A 504 9.41 30.86 13.74
CA GLY A 504 8.00 30.83 14.10
C GLY A 504 7.82 30.44 15.57
N VAL A 505 6.83 31.03 16.25
CA VAL A 505 6.39 30.59 17.58
C VAL A 505 4.91 30.20 17.43
N LEU A 506 4.62 28.91 17.44
CA LEU A 506 3.26 28.37 17.39
C LEU A 506 2.59 28.53 18.76
N HIS A 507 1.35 29.02 18.78
CA HIS A 507 0.48 29.03 19.96
C HIS A 507 -0.65 28.03 19.66
N ALA A 508 -0.72 26.94 20.43
CA ALA A 508 -1.87 26.05 20.44
C ALA A 508 -2.90 26.58 21.45
N ASP A 509 -4.05 27.05 20.98
CA ASP A 509 -5.34 27.00 21.70
C ASP A 509 -6.51 27.36 20.76
N GLU A 510 -7.65 26.74 21.03
CA GLU A 510 -8.82 26.39 20.21
C GLU A 510 -9.72 27.55 19.67
N THR A 511 -10.43 27.23 18.57
CA THR A 511 -11.69 27.79 18.01
C THR A 511 -11.73 29.19 17.34
N MET A 512 -12.07 29.24 16.04
CA MET A 512 -12.91 30.25 15.37
C MET A 512 -13.49 29.64 14.08
N ASP A 513 -14.76 29.23 14.03
CA ASP A 513 -15.98 30.03 13.80
C ASP A 513 -16.04 30.68 12.41
N THR A 514 -16.88 30.07 11.56
CA THR A 514 -17.23 30.44 10.18
C THR A 514 -18.05 31.74 10.13
N ASN A 515 -17.76 32.59 9.14
CA ASN A 515 -18.56 33.70 8.55
C ASN A 515 -17.77 35.01 8.43
N GLN A 516 -17.35 35.37 7.20
CA GLN A 516 -17.69 36.63 6.51
C GLN A 516 -17.18 36.61 5.06
N HIS A 517 -18.08 36.88 4.12
CA HIS A 517 -17.88 36.81 2.67
C HIS A 517 -17.88 38.23 2.02
N HIS A 518 -17.15 38.35 0.88
CA HIS A 518 -17.21 39.33 -0.25
C HIS A 518 -16.38 40.66 -0.20
N PRO A 519 -15.99 41.30 -1.34
CA PRO A 519 -15.76 40.82 -2.74
C PRO A 519 -14.55 41.45 -3.53
N GLY A 520 -14.06 40.76 -4.58
CA GLY A 520 -13.61 41.32 -5.89
C GLY A 520 -12.16 41.81 -6.14
N GLY A 521 -11.44 41.15 -7.08
CA GLY A 521 -10.55 41.80 -8.07
C GLY A 521 -9.02 41.60 -8.02
N ALA A 522 -8.54 40.49 -8.60
CA ALA A 522 -7.32 40.26 -9.43
C ALA A 522 -5.95 40.95 -9.15
N TYR A 523 -4.99 40.07 -8.81
CA TYR A 523 -3.52 39.97 -9.00
C TYR A 523 -2.51 41.02 -8.49
N GLY A 524 -1.66 40.53 -7.58
CA GLY A 524 -0.32 41.05 -7.30
C GLY A 524 0.08 40.86 -5.84
N ALA A 525 0.86 39.81 -5.55
CA ALA A 525 1.41 39.44 -4.25
C ALA A 525 1.66 40.62 -3.29
N ASP A 526 1.04 40.61 -2.10
CA ASP A 526 1.63 41.19 -0.89
C ASP A 526 0.89 40.75 0.37
N SER A 527 1.59 39.93 1.15
CA SER A 527 1.40 39.68 2.58
C SER A 527 0.97 40.94 3.37
N ILE A 528 -0.16 40.88 4.08
CA ILE A 528 -0.51 41.88 5.09
C ILE A 528 0.17 41.53 6.41
N GLY A 529 1.13 42.38 6.78
CA GLY A 529 1.85 42.31 8.05
C GLY A 529 1.15 43.04 9.19
N ILE A 530 1.28 42.47 10.37
CA ILE A 530 1.39 43.16 11.66
C ILE A 530 2.49 42.38 12.42
N GLY A 531 3.65 42.87 12.82
CA GLY A 531 4.22 44.20 12.85
C GLY A 531 5.29 44.27 13.94
N THR A 532 6.42 43.54 13.79
CA THR A 532 7.81 43.96 14.17
C THR A 532 8.82 42.87 13.79
N GLY A 533 9.19 42.78 12.52
CA GLY A 533 10.35 42.00 12.08
C GLY A 533 11.64 42.83 12.18
N LEU A 534 12.62 42.33 12.92
CA LEU A 534 14.01 42.82 12.90
C LEU A 534 14.66 42.38 11.57
N ARG A 535 14.53 43.19 10.50
CA ARG A 535 15.21 42.92 9.22
C ARG A 535 16.70 43.30 9.31
N MET A 536 17.62 42.34 9.13
CA MET A 536 19.00 42.65 8.75
C MET A 536 19.13 42.52 7.22
N LYS A 537 18.99 43.64 6.50
CA LYS A 537 19.31 43.69 5.06
C LYS A 537 20.81 43.84 4.84
N ARG A 538 21.34 43.08 3.86
CA ARG A 538 22.62 43.35 3.19
C ARG A 538 22.47 44.60 2.32
N ASP A 539 23.41 45.52 2.44
CA ASP A 539 23.62 46.76 1.66
C ASP A 539 22.77 48.01 1.96
N GLU A 540 23.30 48.93 2.78
CA GLU A 540 23.92 50.19 2.30
C GLU A 540 24.47 51.06 3.47
N VAL A 541 25.76 51.42 3.35
CA VAL A 541 26.46 52.55 4.00
C VAL A 541 26.65 52.51 5.52
N LEU A 542 27.84 52.10 5.98
CA LEU A 542 28.79 52.88 6.80
C LEU A 542 30.13 52.13 6.89
N GLY A 543 31.23 52.83 6.61
CA GLY A 543 32.52 52.23 6.34
C GLY A 543 33.36 51.77 7.54
N THR A 544 34.43 51.07 7.15
CA THR A 544 35.68 50.73 7.86
C THR A 544 35.64 49.65 8.94
N ASP A 545 36.28 48.53 8.58
CA ASP A 545 37.00 47.53 9.39
C ASP A 545 36.24 46.79 10.51
N TYR A 546 35.51 45.72 10.17
CA TYR A 546 35.44 44.45 10.94
C TYR A 546 34.99 43.30 10.00
N PRO A 547 35.57 42.08 10.07
CA PRO A 547 35.19 40.95 9.23
C PRO A 547 34.08 40.16 9.93
N ASP A 548 32.86 40.17 9.42
CA ASP A 548 31.77 39.31 9.90
C ASP A 548 31.39 38.30 8.81
N VAL A 549 32.10 37.18 8.84
CA VAL A 549 31.65 35.87 8.35
C VAL A 549 31.42 35.05 9.62
N MET A 550 30.33 34.27 9.73
CA MET A 550 30.24 33.25 10.78
C MET A 550 31.36 32.24 10.50
N ASN A 551 32.24 32.00 11.48
CA ASN A 551 33.29 31.01 11.37
C ASN A 551 32.89 29.76 12.13
N ASP A 552 33.39 28.62 11.67
CA ASP A 552 33.41 27.35 12.40
C ASP A 552 33.84 27.57 13.86
N GLY A 553 32.97 27.20 14.81
CA GLY A 553 33.17 27.36 16.26
C GLY A 553 32.54 28.61 16.90
N ASP A 554 31.72 29.39 16.18
CA ASP A 554 30.98 30.50 16.77
C ASP A 554 29.74 30.02 17.56
N VAL A 555 29.52 30.60 18.75
CA VAL A 555 28.40 30.30 19.65
C VAL A 555 27.38 31.44 19.64
N MET A 556 26.17 31.19 19.18
CA MET A 556 25.02 32.09 19.28
C MET A 556 24.35 31.91 20.64
N MET A 557 23.90 33.01 21.25
CA MET A 557 23.31 33.03 22.59
C MET A 557 21.95 33.74 22.57
N PHE A 558 20.95 33.18 23.26
CA PHE A 558 19.61 33.76 23.40
C PHE A 558 19.21 33.81 24.87
N ALA A 559 18.56 34.90 25.28
CA ALA A 559 18.00 35.03 26.63
C ALA A 559 16.58 35.61 26.57
N TYR A 560 15.66 35.05 27.37
CA TYR A 560 14.30 35.55 27.52
C TYR A 560 13.98 35.79 29.01
N ASP A 561 13.49 36.99 29.32
CA ASP A 561 13.11 37.41 30.68
C ASP A 561 12.01 38.49 30.60
N ASN A 562 10.89 38.25 31.30
CA ASN A 562 9.82 39.22 31.54
C ASN A 562 9.32 39.96 30.26
N GLY A 563 9.03 39.19 29.21
CA GLY A 563 8.53 39.71 27.94
C GLY A 563 9.59 40.38 27.06
N SER A 564 10.88 40.19 27.36
CA SER A 564 12.00 40.79 26.63
C SER A 564 12.98 39.71 26.13
N LEU A 565 13.49 39.85 24.90
CA LEU A 565 14.39 38.91 24.22
C LEU A 565 15.74 39.56 23.91
N TRP A 566 16.85 38.88 24.21
CA TRP A 566 18.22 39.28 23.87
C TRP A 566 18.90 38.22 22.99
N ILE A 567 19.76 38.67 22.06
CA ILE A 567 20.52 37.82 21.13
C ILE A 567 22.01 38.21 21.17
N GLY A 568 22.94 37.25 21.20
CA GLY A 568 24.38 37.47 21.27
C GLY A 568 25.21 36.43 20.51
N ARG A 569 26.52 36.69 20.36
CA ARG A 569 27.49 35.79 19.73
C ARG A 569 28.80 35.79 20.53
N ASN A 570 29.36 34.61 20.82
CA ASN A 570 30.62 34.38 21.52
C ASN A 570 30.77 35.19 22.82
N GLY A 571 29.73 35.21 23.65
CA GLY A 571 29.71 35.96 24.91
C GLY A 571 29.47 37.47 24.78
N ASN A 572 29.23 37.99 23.57
CA ASN A 572 28.92 39.40 23.32
C ASN A 572 27.49 39.57 22.78
N TRP A 573 26.65 40.29 23.52
CA TRP A 573 25.27 40.57 23.13
C TRP A 573 25.17 41.65 22.05
N PHE A 574 24.37 41.41 21.01
CA PHE A 574 24.08 42.41 19.99
C PHE A 574 23.35 43.59 20.64
N GLY A 575 23.93 44.80 20.55
CA GLY A 575 23.46 45.99 21.27
C GLY A 575 24.32 46.43 22.46
N GLY A 576 25.36 45.66 22.83
CA GLY A 576 26.47 46.13 23.68
C GLY A 576 26.25 46.05 25.20
N GLY A 577 25.41 45.12 25.70
CA GLY A 577 25.27 44.89 27.14
C GLY A 577 24.58 43.57 27.51
N ASP A 578 25.00 42.99 28.64
CA ASP A 578 24.57 41.72 29.25
C ASP A 578 23.11 41.76 29.78
N PRO A 579 22.29 40.69 29.60
CA PRO A 579 20.94 40.57 30.15
C PRO A 579 20.86 40.68 31.69
N GLU A 580 21.95 40.45 32.43
CA GLU A 580 21.99 40.69 33.88
C GLU A 580 22.11 42.18 34.27
N ALA A 581 22.45 43.07 33.33
CA ALA A 581 22.75 44.48 33.59
C ALA A 581 21.59 45.46 33.29
N GLY A 582 20.44 44.98 32.81
CA GLY A 582 19.22 45.79 32.62
C GLY A 582 19.28 46.80 31.46
N THR A 583 19.92 46.46 30.35
CA THR A 583 19.99 47.30 29.12
C THR A 583 19.27 46.68 27.92
N ASN A 584 18.96 47.52 26.92
CA ASN A 584 18.04 47.32 25.79
C ASN A 584 17.98 45.89 25.21
N ALA A 585 16.83 45.26 25.34
CA ALA A 585 16.49 44.01 24.67
C ALA A 585 16.30 44.22 23.16
N VAL A 586 16.48 43.16 22.38
CA VAL A 586 16.25 43.14 20.93
C VAL A 586 14.74 43.19 20.63
N ALA A 587 13.90 42.66 21.53
CA ALA A 587 12.44 42.82 21.52
C ALA A 587 11.89 42.93 22.96
N THR A 588 10.77 43.67 23.16
CA THR A 588 10.09 43.84 24.47
C THR A 588 8.56 43.83 24.29
N GLY A 589 7.80 43.28 25.25
CA GLY A 589 6.33 43.36 25.30
C GLY A 589 5.57 42.05 25.08
N ILE A 590 6.21 40.89 25.19
CA ILE A 590 5.57 39.58 25.02
C ILE A 590 4.80 39.24 26.32
N THR A 591 3.47 39.13 26.26
CA THR A 591 2.60 38.90 27.45
C THR A 591 1.85 37.57 27.38
N HIS A 592 1.86 36.82 28.49
CA HIS A 592 0.95 35.71 28.78
C HIS A 592 -0.39 36.26 29.31
N GLU A 593 -1.53 35.98 28.69
CA GLU A 593 -2.85 36.34 29.23
C GLU A 593 -3.62 35.07 29.64
N VAL A 594 -4.00 34.99 30.92
CA VAL A 594 -4.85 33.94 31.51
C VAL A 594 -6.21 34.57 31.82
N ILE A 595 -7.31 34.05 31.26
CA ILE A 595 -8.68 34.47 31.64
C ILE A 595 -9.54 33.24 32.02
N PRO A 596 -10.19 33.24 33.21
CA PRO A 596 -10.94 32.10 33.75
C PRO A 596 -12.42 32.06 33.31
N ALA A 597 -12.97 30.85 33.24
CA ALA A 597 -14.38 30.55 32.96
C ALA A 597 -15.38 31.17 33.96
N VAL A 598 -16.48 31.75 33.46
CA VAL A 598 -17.71 32.03 34.24
C VAL A 598 -18.97 31.90 33.36
N ALA A 599 -19.95 31.14 33.88
CA ALA A 599 -21.22 30.77 33.27
C ALA A 599 -22.34 31.85 33.26
N GLY A 600 -23.16 31.83 32.20
CA GLY A 600 -24.64 31.90 32.24
C GLY A 600 -25.35 33.20 31.81
N TYR A 601 -26.17 33.16 30.74
CA TYR A 601 -27.64 33.45 30.74
C TYR A 601 -28.33 33.39 29.34
N GLN A 602 -29.35 32.52 29.27
CA GLN A 602 -30.61 32.41 28.48
C GLN A 602 -31.01 33.30 27.27
N ALA A 603 -31.33 32.59 26.15
CA ALA A 603 -32.59 32.48 25.37
C ALA A 603 -33.12 33.58 24.38
N TRP A 604 -33.08 33.24 23.06
CA TRP A 604 -34.12 33.14 21.97
C TRP A 604 -35.24 34.22 21.81
N PRO A 605 -35.94 34.35 20.64
CA PRO A 605 -35.60 34.10 19.21
C PRO A 605 -36.14 35.20 18.22
N GLY A 606 -35.78 35.14 16.92
CA GLY A 606 -36.65 35.69 15.84
C GLY A 606 -35.99 36.19 14.54
N LEU A 607 -36.11 35.38 13.48
CA LEU A 607 -36.48 35.70 12.08
C LEU A 607 -36.07 37.07 11.51
N VAL A 608 -35.25 37.08 10.44
CA VAL A 608 -35.62 37.66 9.12
C VAL A 608 -34.87 36.92 8.00
N ASN A 609 -35.68 36.29 7.16
CA ASN A 609 -35.42 35.80 5.81
C ASN A 609 -35.34 37.01 4.86
N LEU A 610 -34.36 37.11 3.94
CA LEU A 610 -34.41 38.10 2.86
C LEU A 610 -34.29 37.42 1.50
N ALA A 611 -35.42 36.84 1.09
CA ALA A 611 -35.73 36.57 -0.30
C ALA A 611 -36.01 37.88 -1.07
N THR A 612 -35.56 37.92 -2.32
CA THR A 612 -36.17 38.53 -3.52
C THR A 612 -37.05 39.77 -3.34
N PHE A 613 -36.65 40.87 -3.98
CA PHE A 613 -37.56 41.98 -4.32
C PHE A 613 -37.73 42.11 -5.83
N ASN A 614 -38.79 41.46 -6.31
CA ASN A 614 -39.44 41.70 -7.60
C ASN A 614 -40.15 43.06 -7.57
N PHE A 615 -39.96 43.91 -8.57
CA PHE A 615 -40.84 45.05 -8.85
C PHE A 615 -41.22 45.11 -10.34
N GLY A 616 -42.27 44.37 -10.70
CA GLY A 616 -43.21 44.82 -11.72
C GLY A 616 -44.43 45.46 -11.04
N GLN A 617 -44.79 46.71 -11.40
CA GLN A 617 -46.16 47.16 -11.65
C GLN A 617 -46.20 48.66 -12.06
N SER A 618 -46.78 48.89 -13.23
CA SER A 618 -47.15 50.18 -13.82
C SER A 618 -48.08 51.04 -12.95
N ILE A 619 -47.92 52.38 -12.97
CA ILE A 619 -49.05 53.33 -12.83
C ILE A 619 -48.86 54.53 -13.77
N PHE A 620 -49.89 54.77 -14.58
CA PHE A 620 -50.12 55.85 -15.55
C PHE A 620 -50.28 57.27 -14.94
N GLU A 621 -50.24 58.26 -15.84
CA GLU A 621 -50.82 59.62 -15.78
C GLU A 621 -49.95 60.80 -15.27
N HIS A 622 -49.35 61.55 -16.22
CA HIS A 622 -49.91 62.83 -16.68
C HIS A 622 -49.15 63.42 -17.89
N GLY A 623 -49.86 63.59 -19.01
CA GLY A 623 -49.42 64.37 -20.18
C GLY A 623 -49.54 65.91 -19.99
N PRO A 624 -49.34 66.71 -21.07
CA PRO A 624 -48.24 67.67 -21.22
C PRO A 624 -48.66 69.16 -21.06
N PRO A 625 -47.74 70.12 -21.29
CA PRO A 625 -48.01 71.01 -22.44
C PRO A 625 -46.78 71.44 -23.26
N ALA A 626 -47.06 71.68 -24.54
CA ALA A 626 -46.13 71.92 -25.63
C ALA A 626 -45.49 73.32 -25.71
N GLY A 627 -44.27 73.36 -26.27
CA GLY A 627 -43.86 74.32 -27.30
C GLY A 627 -42.75 75.31 -26.93
N PHE A 628 -41.54 75.10 -27.45
CA PHE A 628 -40.70 76.07 -28.20
C PHE A 628 -39.41 75.36 -28.65
N GLY A 629 -39.02 75.53 -29.91
CA GLY A 629 -37.90 74.80 -30.53
C GLY A 629 -36.51 75.44 -30.37
N SER A 630 -35.52 74.59 -30.68
CA SER A 630 -34.09 74.82 -30.99
C SER A 630 -33.23 75.50 -29.93
N PHE A 631 -32.27 74.79 -29.36
CA PHE A 631 -30.82 74.89 -29.64
C PHE A 631 -30.09 73.77 -28.87
N TYR A 632 -29.14 73.12 -29.56
CA TYR A 632 -28.22 72.10 -29.06
C TYR A 632 -27.54 72.55 -27.75
N GLU A 633 -27.69 71.79 -26.67
CA GLU A 633 -26.75 71.69 -25.54
C GLU A 633 -27.09 70.43 -24.74
N ALA A 634 -26.14 69.51 -24.70
CA ALA A 634 -25.98 68.34 -23.83
C ALA A 634 -27.20 67.92 -22.99
N TYR A 635 -27.92 66.91 -23.47
CA TYR A 635 -28.63 66.00 -22.57
C TYR A 635 -27.67 64.82 -22.37
N ASP A 636 -27.13 64.75 -21.16
CA ASP A 636 -26.54 63.56 -20.55
C ASP A 636 -27.73 62.80 -19.95
N PRO A 637 -28.29 61.77 -20.62
CA PRO A 637 -29.18 60.86 -19.94
C PRO A 637 -28.27 59.95 -19.11
N GLN A 638 -28.54 59.92 -17.81
CA GLN A 638 -28.00 58.90 -16.92
C GLN A 638 -28.45 57.55 -17.47
N TRP A 639 -27.58 56.89 -18.25
CA TRP A 639 -27.69 55.47 -18.51
C TRP A 639 -27.58 54.78 -17.15
N THR A 640 -28.48 53.84 -16.92
CA THR A 640 -28.60 53.13 -15.65
C THR A 640 -27.32 52.34 -15.39
N ALA A 641 -27.09 52.00 -14.12
CA ALA A 641 -25.97 51.15 -13.75
C ALA A 641 -26.52 49.74 -13.52
N GLY A 642 -25.84 48.74 -14.06
CA GLY A 642 -26.19 47.33 -13.97
C GLY A 642 -26.47 46.72 -15.34
N ASN A 643 -26.48 45.40 -15.39
CA ASN A 643 -26.69 44.60 -16.60
C ASN A 643 -28.15 44.72 -17.05
N ASP A 644 -28.39 45.44 -18.15
CA ASP A 644 -29.69 45.77 -18.70
C ASP A 644 -29.98 44.94 -19.96
N SER A 645 -31.21 44.41 -20.09
CA SER A 645 -31.72 43.86 -21.34
C SER A 645 -32.66 44.87 -22.00
N LEU A 646 -32.29 45.31 -23.20
CA LEU A 646 -32.93 46.41 -23.92
C LEU A 646 -33.45 45.92 -25.26
N GLU A 647 -34.77 46.05 -25.45
CA GLU A 647 -35.43 45.64 -26.68
C GLU A 647 -36.03 46.85 -27.42
N GLY A 648 -35.67 46.97 -28.69
CA GLY A 648 -36.19 47.90 -29.68
C GLY A 648 -37.54 47.44 -30.24
N GLY A 649 -38.14 48.28 -31.06
CA GLY A 649 -39.42 48.01 -31.70
C GLY A 649 -39.25 47.70 -33.18
N SER A 650 -40.22 48.16 -33.97
CA SER A 650 -40.03 48.20 -35.43
C SER A 650 -39.69 49.64 -35.86
N GLY A 651 -38.70 49.78 -36.72
CA GLY A 651 -38.14 51.03 -37.25
C GLY A 651 -36.87 51.45 -36.52
N ASP A 652 -36.17 52.43 -37.08
CA ASP A 652 -34.85 52.90 -36.61
C ASP A 652 -34.86 53.39 -35.14
N ASP A 653 -34.31 52.58 -34.25
CA ASP A 653 -34.22 52.77 -32.81
C ASP A 653 -32.78 53.12 -32.36
N ILE A 654 -32.65 53.71 -31.17
CA ILE A 654 -31.35 53.98 -30.54
C ILE A 654 -31.40 53.42 -29.13
N LEU A 655 -30.69 52.33 -28.93
CA LEU A 655 -30.52 51.63 -27.66
C LEU A 655 -29.14 51.98 -27.10
N GLY A 656 -29.06 52.17 -25.79
CA GLY A 656 -27.78 52.27 -25.12
C GLY A 656 -27.81 51.54 -23.79
N GLY A 657 -26.82 50.71 -23.55
CA GLY A 657 -26.70 49.91 -22.34
C GLY A 657 -26.30 50.77 -21.16
N GLY A 658 -25.08 51.29 -21.18
CA GLY A 658 -24.57 52.21 -20.17
C GLY A 658 -23.38 51.64 -19.44
N LEU A 659 -23.58 51.26 -18.18
CA LEU A 659 -22.57 50.60 -17.36
C LEU A 659 -23.10 49.21 -16.97
N GLY A 660 -22.32 48.16 -17.16
CA GLY A 660 -22.74 46.77 -16.92
C GLY A 660 -22.71 45.98 -18.21
N ASP A 661 -22.96 44.68 -18.11
CA ASP A 661 -22.96 43.78 -19.27
C ASP A 661 -24.38 43.74 -19.84
N ASP A 662 -24.59 44.44 -20.97
CA ASP A 662 -25.93 44.71 -21.49
C ASP A 662 -26.29 43.83 -22.70
N ILE A 663 -27.55 43.41 -22.82
CA ILE A 663 -28.08 42.72 -24.02
C ILE A 663 -28.96 43.69 -24.80
N LEU A 664 -28.59 43.98 -26.06
CA LEU A 664 -29.28 44.94 -26.92
C LEU A 664 -29.90 44.23 -28.13
N ILE A 665 -31.23 44.24 -28.20
CA ILE A 665 -32.02 43.65 -29.29
C ILE A 665 -32.67 44.78 -30.09
N GLY A 666 -32.18 45.06 -31.31
CA GLY A 666 -32.72 46.13 -32.17
C GLY A 666 -34.11 45.83 -32.73
N ASN A 667 -34.35 44.56 -33.10
CA ASN A 667 -35.45 44.12 -33.97
C ASN A 667 -35.36 44.79 -35.36
N ALA A 668 -36.46 44.86 -36.12
CA ALA A 668 -36.41 45.35 -37.50
C ALA A 668 -36.24 46.87 -37.59
N GLY A 669 -35.13 47.38 -38.11
CA GLY A 669 -34.87 48.81 -38.29
C GLY A 669 -33.47 49.06 -38.87
N ASP A 670 -33.11 50.34 -39.10
CA ASP A 670 -31.70 50.73 -39.16
C ASP A 670 -31.32 51.22 -37.75
N ASP A 671 -30.93 50.32 -36.84
CA ASP A 671 -30.84 50.62 -35.40
C ASP A 671 -29.45 51.10 -34.97
N THR A 672 -29.34 51.75 -33.81
CA THR A 672 -28.05 52.06 -33.17
C THR A 672 -28.01 51.38 -31.82
N LEU A 673 -27.15 50.36 -31.69
CA LEU A 673 -26.94 49.60 -30.46
C LEU A 673 -25.59 50.03 -29.88
N ASN A 674 -25.64 50.73 -28.74
CA ASN A 674 -24.45 51.22 -28.06
C ASN A 674 -24.33 50.57 -26.68
N GLY A 675 -23.53 49.52 -26.53
CA GLY A 675 -23.38 48.80 -25.26
C GLY A 675 -22.93 49.74 -24.15
N GLY A 676 -21.69 50.18 -24.20
CA GLY A 676 -21.19 51.21 -23.28
C GLY A 676 -19.91 50.77 -22.62
N GLU A 677 -19.92 50.66 -21.29
CA GLU A 677 -18.84 50.08 -20.51
C GLU A 677 -19.34 48.76 -19.89
N GLY A 678 -18.67 47.66 -20.19
CA GLY A 678 -19.08 46.31 -19.80
C GLY A 678 -18.74 45.34 -20.93
N SER A 679 -19.23 44.12 -20.83
CA SER A 679 -19.23 43.11 -21.89
C SER A 679 -20.62 43.10 -22.52
N ASP A 680 -20.79 43.79 -23.65
CA ASP A 680 -22.11 44.07 -24.21
C ASP A 680 -22.43 43.17 -25.42
N THR A 681 -23.66 42.67 -25.48
CA THR A 681 -24.13 41.72 -26.49
C THR A 681 -25.14 42.37 -27.44
N ALA A 682 -24.86 42.32 -28.74
CA ALA A 682 -25.88 42.57 -29.75
C ALA A 682 -26.60 41.25 -30.09
N SER A 683 -27.91 41.19 -29.84
CA SER A 683 -28.71 39.99 -30.07
C SER A 683 -29.66 40.15 -31.26
N TYR A 684 -29.62 39.15 -32.13
CA TYR A 684 -30.46 39.02 -33.32
C TYR A 684 -31.43 37.83 -33.23
N GLU A 685 -31.67 37.32 -32.01
CA GLU A 685 -32.47 36.12 -31.74
C GLU A 685 -33.86 36.15 -32.41
N ASN A 686 -34.46 37.35 -32.50
CA ASN A 686 -35.80 37.54 -33.05
C ASN A 686 -35.84 37.68 -34.58
N SER A 687 -34.67 37.67 -35.25
CA SER A 687 -34.56 37.86 -36.68
C SER A 687 -35.20 36.70 -37.45
N THR A 688 -36.16 37.03 -38.31
CA THR A 688 -36.91 36.00 -39.07
C THR A 688 -36.17 35.42 -40.28
N VAL A 689 -34.92 35.82 -40.49
CA VAL A 689 -33.99 35.30 -41.50
C VAL A 689 -32.56 35.47 -40.99
N ALA A 690 -31.63 34.72 -41.56
CA ALA A 690 -30.22 34.82 -41.24
C ALA A 690 -29.63 36.23 -41.34
N VAL A 691 -28.72 36.51 -40.41
CA VAL A 691 -27.88 37.69 -40.26
C VAL A 691 -26.41 37.37 -40.58
N THR A 692 -25.66 38.42 -40.87
CA THR A 692 -24.21 38.39 -41.12
C THR A 692 -23.62 39.58 -40.41
N VAL A 693 -22.93 39.32 -39.31
CA VAL A 693 -22.39 40.33 -38.40
C VAL A 693 -20.89 40.08 -38.22
N ASN A 694 -20.09 41.12 -38.31
CA ASN A 694 -18.65 41.05 -38.13
C ASN A 694 -18.17 42.31 -37.40
N LEU A 695 -17.72 42.13 -36.16
CA LEU A 695 -17.33 43.22 -35.26
C LEU A 695 -16.03 43.90 -35.71
N ASP A 696 -15.05 43.16 -36.25
CA ASP A 696 -13.77 43.73 -36.74
C ASP A 696 -13.97 44.71 -37.91
N THR A 697 -14.77 44.32 -38.90
CA THR A 697 -14.97 45.08 -40.14
C THR A 697 -16.18 46.01 -40.09
N GLY A 698 -17.05 45.86 -39.07
CA GLY A 698 -18.31 46.57 -38.93
C GLY A 698 -19.33 46.19 -40.02
N VAL A 699 -19.34 44.93 -40.46
CA VAL A 699 -20.39 44.42 -41.36
C VAL A 699 -21.57 43.97 -40.50
N HIS A 700 -22.78 44.42 -40.84
CA HIS A 700 -24.04 44.06 -40.18
C HIS A 700 -25.13 44.04 -41.27
N SER A 701 -25.41 42.86 -41.81
CA SER A 701 -26.27 42.69 -43.00
C SER A 701 -27.09 41.42 -42.94
N GLY A 702 -28.20 41.35 -43.67
CA GLY A 702 -29.14 40.24 -43.51
C GLY A 702 -30.06 40.47 -42.31
N GLY A 703 -31.26 39.91 -42.36
CA GLY A 703 -32.26 40.03 -41.30
C GLY A 703 -32.42 41.41 -40.69
N ASP A 704 -32.50 41.40 -39.36
CA ASP A 704 -32.63 42.60 -38.53
C ASP A 704 -31.30 43.33 -38.36
N ALA A 705 -30.14 42.70 -38.58
CA ALA A 705 -28.83 43.36 -38.60
C ALA A 705 -28.65 44.39 -39.75
N ALA A 706 -29.52 44.34 -40.76
CA ALA A 706 -29.34 45.06 -42.03
C ALA A 706 -29.61 46.57 -41.93
N GLY A 707 -28.58 47.32 -41.53
CA GLY A 707 -28.65 48.79 -41.45
C GLY A 707 -28.19 49.34 -40.11
N ASP A 708 -27.94 48.45 -39.16
CA ASP A 708 -27.60 48.79 -37.78
C ASP A 708 -26.28 49.54 -37.65
N THR A 709 -25.99 49.99 -36.43
CA THR A 709 -24.71 50.57 -36.05
C THR A 709 -24.40 50.08 -34.65
N LEU A 710 -23.40 49.19 -34.55
CA LEU A 710 -22.90 48.64 -33.30
C LEU A 710 -21.77 49.52 -32.77
N ILE A 711 -21.83 49.89 -31.49
CA ILE A 711 -20.85 50.74 -30.80
C ILE A 711 -20.59 50.13 -29.43
N SER A 712 -19.32 49.82 -29.11
CA SER A 712 -18.97 49.15 -27.85
C SER A 712 -19.83 47.89 -27.66
N ILE A 713 -19.67 46.93 -28.56
CA ILE A 713 -20.34 45.63 -28.52
C ILE A 713 -19.22 44.60 -28.68
N GLU A 714 -19.16 43.67 -27.76
CA GLU A 714 -18.11 42.66 -27.67
C GLU A 714 -18.67 41.26 -28.00
N ASN A 715 -19.98 41.03 -27.86
CA ASN A 715 -20.58 39.70 -28.02
C ASN A 715 -21.71 39.70 -29.05
N LEU A 716 -22.02 38.52 -29.59
CA LEU A 716 -23.07 38.32 -30.60
C LEU A 716 -23.97 37.14 -30.25
N ILE A 717 -25.28 37.34 -30.39
CA ILE A 717 -26.26 36.25 -30.47
C ILE A 717 -26.89 36.31 -31.87
N GLY A 718 -26.85 35.18 -32.59
CA GLY A 718 -27.46 34.96 -33.89
C GLY A 718 -28.98 34.86 -33.82
N SER A 719 -29.54 34.20 -34.82
CA SER A 719 -30.96 33.93 -35.04
C SER A 719 -31.15 32.43 -35.25
N ASP A 720 -32.40 31.94 -35.24
CA ASP A 720 -32.69 30.52 -35.52
C ASP A 720 -32.47 30.10 -37.01
N HIS A 721 -31.54 30.73 -37.73
CA HIS A 721 -31.25 30.48 -39.13
C HIS A 721 -29.76 30.60 -39.41
N VAL A 722 -29.25 29.80 -40.36
CA VAL A 722 -27.86 29.81 -40.87
C VAL A 722 -27.21 31.19 -41.04
N ASP A 723 -26.51 31.62 -40.01
CA ASP A 723 -25.87 32.90 -39.78
C ASP A 723 -24.38 32.90 -40.14
N THR A 724 -23.80 34.09 -40.11
CA THR A 724 -22.35 34.28 -40.20
C THR A 724 -21.94 35.34 -39.20
N LEU A 725 -21.38 34.91 -38.09
CA LEU A 725 -21.02 35.75 -36.96
C LEU A 725 -19.50 35.79 -36.84
N THR A 726 -18.93 36.99 -36.71
CA THR A 726 -17.50 37.17 -36.52
C THR A 726 -17.21 38.17 -35.41
N GLY A 727 -16.37 37.78 -34.46
CA GLY A 727 -15.82 38.65 -33.42
C GLY A 727 -14.85 39.71 -33.96
N ASP A 728 -14.13 40.35 -33.05
CA ASP A 728 -13.10 41.34 -33.36
C ASP A 728 -11.71 40.92 -32.91
N SER A 729 -11.03 41.74 -32.12
CA SER A 729 -9.69 41.46 -31.59
C SER A 729 -9.66 41.52 -30.06
N GLY A 730 -10.80 41.81 -29.44
CA GLY A 730 -11.06 41.49 -28.05
C GLY A 730 -11.48 40.03 -27.93
N ASP A 731 -11.75 39.62 -26.69
CA ASP A 731 -12.29 38.29 -26.40
C ASP A 731 -13.81 38.37 -26.53
N ASN A 732 -14.39 37.55 -27.41
CA ASN A 732 -15.79 37.59 -27.78
C ASN A 732 -16.51 36.30 -27.36
N THR A 733 -17.71 36.40 -26.81
CA THR A 733 -18.64 35.26 -26.66
C THR A 733 -19.67 35.31 -27.78
N ILE A 734 -19.79 34.22 -28.55
CA ILE A 734 -20.66 34.14 -29.72
C ILE A 734 -21.59 32.93 -29.59
N GLN A 735 -22.88 33.17 -29.79
CA GLN A 735 -23.92 32.15 -29.81
C GLN A 735 -24.64 32.18 -31.16
N GLY A 736 -24.71 31.03 -31.83
CA GLY A 736 -25.40 30.87 -33.11
C GLY A 736 -26.93 30.80 -32.98
N LEU A 737 -27.39 30.00 -32.00
CA LEU A 737 -28.76 29.46 -31.90
C LEU A 737 -29.02 28.36 -32.94
N ASP A 738 -30.25 28.23 -33.42
CA ASP A 738 -30.67 27.16 -34.32
C ASP A 738 -30.08 27.30 -35.74
N GLY A 739 -29.56 26.20 -36.28
CA GLY A 739 -29.26 26.00 -37.70
C GLY A 739 -27.81 26.24 -38.09
N GLY A 740 -27.23 25.33 -38.87
CA GLY A 740 -25.78 25.31 -39.14
C GLY A 740 -25.10 26.63 -39.54
N ASP A 741 -24.50 27.29 -38.57
CA ASP A 741 -23.93 28.62 -38.59
C ASP A 741 -22.44 28.63 -38.98
N THR A 742 -21.92 29.82 -39.26
CA THR A 742 -20.47 30.05 -39.33
C THR A 742 -20.09 31.03 -38.24
N ILE A 743 -19.37 30.54 -37.24
CA ILE A 743 -18.92 31.29 -36.07
C ILE A 743 -17.40 31.43 -36.15
N ASP A 744 -16.91 32.67 -36.19
CA ASP A 744 -15.49 33.02 -36.25
C ASP A 744 -15.14 33.97 -35.09
N GLY A 745 -14.39 33.54 -34.07
CA GLY A 745 -14.05 34.42 -32.95
C GLY A 745 -13.18 35.61 -33.37
N GLY A 746 -12.43 35.47 -34.46
CA GLY A 746 -11.67 36.56 -35.07
C GLY A 746 -10.20 36.52 -34.70
N ALA A 747 -9.70 37.61 -34.12
CA ALA A 747 -8.28 37.76 -33.75
C ALA A 747 -8.07 37.90 -32.24
N GLY A 748 -9.12 37.66 -31.44
CA GLY A 748 -9.02 37.47 -30.00
C GLY A 748 -8.15 36.27 -29.66
N SER A 749 -7.85 36.10 -28.37
CA SER A 749 -7.09 34.94 -27.90
C SER A 749 -7.88 34.06 -26.95
N ASN A 750 -9.08 34.47 -26.56
CA ASN A 750 -9.97 33.74 -25.66
C ASN A 750 -11.42 33.81 -26.18
N ASP A 751 -11.62 33.63 -27.48
CA ASP A 751 -12.96 33.68 -28.06
C ASP A 751 -13.75 32.42 -27.67
N THR A 752 -15.03 32.59 -27.30
CA THR A 752 -15.88 31.53 -26.75
C THR A 752 -17.09 31.27 -27.64
N ALA A 753 -17.28 30.02 -28.05
CA ALA A 753 -18.56 29.59 -28.63
C ALA A 753 -19.47 29.07 -27.51
N SER A 754 -20.69 29.59 -27.41
CA SER A 754 -21.63 29.25 -26.33
C SER A 754 -22.89 28.59 -26.88
N PHE A 755 -23.24 27.46 -26.27
CA PHE A 755 -24.41 26.65 -26.57
C PHE A 755 -25.38 26.57 -25.37
N GLU A 756 -25.21 27.42 -24.36
CA GLU A 756 -25.96 27.43 -23.09
C GLU A 756 -27.49 27.47 -23.29
N SER A 757 -27.96 28.10 -24.36
CA SER A 757 -29.40 28.17 -24.65
C SER A 757 -29.95 26.98 -25.43
N SER A 758 -29.16 25.95 -25.69
CA SER A 758 -29.58 24.76 -26.44
C SER A 758 -30.54 23.93 -25.59
N ASP A 759 -31.64 23.48 -26.22
CA ASP A 759 -32.65 22.64 -25.58
C ASP A 759 -32.29 21.12 -25.67
N GLU A 760 -31.09 20.80 -26.17
CA GLU A 760 -30.52 19.45 -26.35
C GLU A 760 -29.00 19.52 -26.19
N GLY A 761 -28.38 18.40 -25.76
CA GLY A 761 -26.92 18.27 -25.66
C GLY A 761 -26.19 18.43 -26.99
N VAL A 762 -24.94 18.86 -26.93
CA VAL A 762 -24.09 19.22 -28.08
C VAL A 762 -22.79 18.41 -28.11
N ASP A 763 -22.36 18.00 -29.30
CA ASP A 763 -21.07 17.32 -29.55
C ASP A 763 -20.16 18.23 -30.39
N ILE A 764 -19.10 18.72 -29.76
CA ILE A 764 -18.22 19.74 -30.31
C ILE A 764 -16.77 19.30 -30.12
N THR A 765 -15.99 19.42 -31.20
CA THR A 765 -14.54 19.26 -31.15
C THR A 765 -13.85 20.44 -31.80
N LEU A 766 -13.04 21.17 -31.02
CA LEU A 766 -12.13 22.18 -31.51
C LEU A 766 -10.98 21.50 -32.28
N THR A 767 -10.47 22.19 -33.31
CA THR A 767 -9.32 21.69 -34.06
C THR A 767 -8.32 22.81 -34.28
N SER A 768 -7.06 22.55 -33.93
CA SER A 768 -6.03 23.58 -33.95
C SER A 768 -5.76 24.18 -35.33
N GLY A 769 -5.68 25.52 -35.36
CA GLY A 769 -5.31 26.33 -36.52
C GLY A 769 -6.50 26.85 -37.35
N ALA A 770 -6.21 27.50 -38.49
CA ALA A 770 -7.22 28.13 -39.36
C ALA A 770 -8.14 27.13 -40.12
N ALA A 771 -8.29 25.92 -39.61
CA ALA A 771 -9.22 24.92 -40.08
C ALA A 771 -10.37 24.82 -39.08
N SER A 772 -11.50 25.44 -39.43
CA SER A 772 -12.87 24.94 -39.20
C SER A 772 -12.93 23.73 -38.25
N GLY A 773 -13.10 24.00 -36.95
CA GLY A 773 -13.68 23.03 -36.05
C GLY A 773 -15.03 22.60 -36.61
N THR A 774 -15.31 21.31 -36.58
CA THR A 774 -16.59 20.78 -37.02
C THR A 774 -17.40 20.57 -35.76
N ALA A 775 -18.42 21.40 -35.52
CA ALA A 775 -19.48 21.03 -34.60
C ALA A 775 -20.15 19.79 -35.21
N ILE A 776 -20.07 18.66 -34.50
CA ILE A 776 -20.28 17.35 -35.11
C ILE A 776 -21.77 17.06 -35.20
N SER A 777 -22.53 17.37 -34.14
CA SER A 777 -24.00 17.24 -34.08
C SER A 777 -24.60 17.71 -32.74
N GLY A 778 -25.93 17.82 -32.67
CA GLY A 778 -26.69 18.01 -31.41
C GLY A 778 -27.17 19.45 -31.22
N GLY A 779 -28.45 19.61 -30.87
CA GLY A 779 -29.05 20.91 -30.54
C GLY A 779 -28.68 22.08 -31.46
N HIS A 780 -28.27 23.19 -30.85
CA HIS A 780 -27.79 24.39 -31.55
C HIS A 780 -26.44 24.20 -32.27
N ALA A 781 -25.69 23.13 -31.99
CA ALA A 781 -24.42 22.85 -32.66
C ALA A 781 -24.60 22.13 -34.03
N ASP A 782 -25.81 21.65 -34.37
CA ASP A 782 -26.04 20.85 -35.58
C ASP A 782 -25.76 21.60 -36.90
N GLY A 783 -24.61 21.29 -37.49
CA GLY A 783 -24.17 21.84 -38.77
C GLY A 783 -23.33 23.11 -38.67
N ASP A 784 -22.97 23.51 -37.45
CA ASP A 784 -22.14 24.67 -37.19
C ASP A 784 -20.69 24.47 -37.63
N ASN A 785 -20.04 25.58 -37.94
CA ASN A 785 -18.65 25.63 -38.33
C ASN A 785 -17.93 26.71 -37.51
N LEU A 786 -17.04 26.26 -36.64
CA LEU A 786 -16.32 27.09 -35.67
C LEU A 786 -14.90 27.38 -36.16
N SER A 787 -14.41 28.61 -36.00
CA SER A 787 -13.00 28.93 -36.27
C SER A 787 -12.52 30.08 -35.39
N GLY A 788 -11.24 30.05 -34.99
CA GLY A 788 -10.70 31.08 -34.08
C GLY A 788 -11.53 31.15 -32.80
N ILE A 789 -11.91 29.97 -32.28
CA ILE A 789 -12.61 29.80 -31.01
C ILE A 789 -11.65 29.00 -30.15
N GLU A 790 -11.38 29.50 -28.95
CA GLU A 790 -10.49 28.89 -27.98
C GLU A 790 -11.25 28.25 -26.81
N ASN A 791 -12.50 28.64 -26.57
CA ASN A 791 -13.27 28.19 -25.41
C ASN A 791 -14.66 27.71 -25.81
N LEU A 792 -15.23 26.81 -25.01
CA LEU A 792 -16.57 26.26 -25.19
C LEU A 792 -17.42 26.45 -23.93
N ILE A 793 -18.71 26.72 -24.14
CA ILE A 793 -19.74 26.56 -23.12
C ILE A 793 -20.78 25.62 -23.71
N GLY A 794 -21.02 24.51 -23.02
CA GLY A 794 -22.05 23.52 -23.29
C GLY A 794 -23.47 24.03 -23.11
N SER A 795 -24.41 23.12 -22.99
CA SER A 795 -25.83 23.31 -22.74
C SER A 795 -26.20 22.78 -21.35
N ASP A 796 -27.40 23.06 -20.86
CA ASP A 796 -27.88 22.43 -19.60
C ASP A 796 -28.22 20.93 -19.76
N PHE A 797 -27.68 20.22 -20.76
CA PHE A 797 -27.95 18.81 -21.07
C PHE A 797 -26.64 18.12 -21.41
N GLY A 798 -26.60 16.79 -21.27
CA GLY A 798 -25.38 16.03 -21.47
C GLY A 798 -24.71 16.25 -22.83
N ASP A 799 -23.51 16.81 -22.76
CA ASP A 799 -22.69 17.26 -23.86
C ASP A 799 -21.43 16.39 -24.05
N GLU A 800 -20.83 16.52 -25.23
CA GLU A 800 -19.52 15.94 -25.54
C GLU A 800 -18.61 17.07 -26.06
N LEU A 801 -17.76 17.60 -25.20
CA LEU A 801 -16.98 18.82 -25.45
C LEU A 801 -15.49 18.49 -25.53
N ARG A 802 -14.85 18.83 -26.64
CA ARG A 802 -13.40 18.62 -26.83
C ARG A 802 -12.67 19.90 -27.21
N GLY A 803 -11.66 20.24 -26.43
CA GLY A 803 -10.68 21.28 -26.72
C GLY A 803 -9.69 20.87 -27.83
N ASP A 804 -8.68 21.70 -28.04
CA ASP A 804 -7.67 21.50 -29.06
C ASP A 804 -6.25 21.29 -28.51
N ALA A 805 -5.27 22.09 -28.94
CA ALA A 805 -3.88 21.96 -28.53
C ALA A 805 -3.35 23.24 -27.87
N ASN A 806 -4.27 24.15 -27.54
CA ASN A 806 -4.02 25.39 -26.85
C ASN A 806 -4.79 25.35 -25.53
N ASP A 807 -4.34 26.12 -24.55
CA ASP A 807 -5.04 26.33 -23.28
C ASP A 807 -6.53 26.72 -23.52
N ASN A 808 -7.45 25.80 -23.22
CA ASN A 808 -8.88 25.94 -23.39
C ASN A 808 -9.59 26.11 -22.04
N VAL A 809 -10.71 26.83 -22.03
CA VAL A 809 -11.67 26.85 -20.92
C VAL A 809 -12.98 26.26 -21.42
N ILE A 810 -13.44 25.20 -20.77
CA ILE A 810 -14.64 24.45 -21.17
C ILE A 810 -15.58 24.32 -19.97
N TYR A 811 -16.87 24.61 -20.18
CA TYR A 811 -17.94 24.45 -19.19
C TYR A 811 -18.98 23.46 -19.73
N GLY A 812 -19.27 22.39 -18.98
CA GLY A 812 -20.36 21.44 -19.24
C GLY A 812 -21.73 22.04 -18.92
N LEU A 813 -21.89 22.49 -17.67
CA LEU A 813 -23.09 23.07 -17.04
C LEU A 813 -23.90 22.08 -16.22
N ASP A 814 -25.09 21.66 -16.66
CA ASP A 814 -25.98 20.75 -15.91
C ASP A 814 -26.12 19.43 -16.71
N HIS A 815 -26.37 18.30 -16.02
CA HIS A 815 -26.38 16.92 -16.51
C HIS A 815 -24.99 16.35 -16.78
N HIS A 816 -24.93 15.06 -17.12
CA HIS A 816 -23.71 14.30 -17.37
C HIS A 816 -23.03 14.75 -18.66
N ASP A 817 -21.85 15.34 -18.54
CA ASP A 817 -21.03 15.83 -19.64
C ASP A 817 -19.72 15.03 -19.82
N ASP A 818 -19.35 14.79 -21.07
CA ASP A 818 -18.06 14.23 -21.48
C ASP A 818 -17.12 15.37 -21.93
N ILE A 819 -16.14 15.75 -21.10
CA ILE A 819 -15.26 16.90 -21.34
C ILE A 819 -13.80 16.46 -21.52
N TYR A 820 -13.17 16.94 -22.60
CA TYR A 820 -11.78 16.64 -22.95
C TYR A 820 -11.01 17.94 -23.20
N GLY A 821 -9.97 18.22 -22.42
CA GLY A 821 -9.08 19.38 -22.59
C GLY A 821 -8.26 19.31 -23.88
N GLY A 822 -7.37 18.32 -23.97
CA GLY A 822 -6.55 18.10 -25.16
C GLY A 822 -5.06 18.28 -24.86
N ASP A 823 -4.31 18.90 -25.77
CA ASP A 823 -2.98 19.39 -25.38
C ASP A 823 -3.11 20.86 -24.90
N GLY A 824 -2.28 21.29 -23.97
CA GLY A 824 -2.33 22.67 -23.47
C GLY A 824 -2.64 22.69 -21.99
N ASN A 825 -2.59 23.86 -21.36
CA ASN A 825 -2.95 23.98 -19.96
C ASN A 825 -4.42 24.37 -19.85
N ASP A 826 -5.28 23.38 -19.70
CA ASP A 826 -6.72 23.52 -19.84
C ASP A 826 -7.41 23.79 -18.50
N THR A 827 -8.60 24.36 -18.54
CA THR A 827 -9.47 24.52 -17.37
C THR A 827 -10.87 24.00 -17.69
N LEU A 828 -11.27 22.93 -17.01
CA LEU A 828 -12.53 22.23 -17.27
C LEU A 828 -13.45 22.37 -16.06
N TYR A 829 -14.74 22.60 -16.33
CA TYR A 829 -15.79 22.64 -15.32
C TYR A 829 -16.91 21.68 -15.76
N GLY A 830 -17.17 20.63 -14.99
CA GLY A 830 -18.31 19.73 -15.20
C GLY A 830 -19.60 20.48 -14.91
N GLY A 831 -19.80 20.81 -13.63
CA GLY A 831 -20.89 21.65 -13.15
C GLY A 831 -21.82 20.87 -12.24
N GLY A 832 -23.01 20.53 -12.69
CA GLY A 832 -23.93 19.71 -11.93
C GLY A 832 -24.36 18.51 -12.73
N GLY A 833 -23.84 17.34 -12.46
CA GLY A 833 -24.04 16.17 -13.31
C GLY A 833 -23.23 15.03 -12.77
N ILE A 834 -23.21 13.90 -13.46
CA ILE A 834 -22.17 12.90 -13.24
C ILE A 834 -21.24 13.10 -14.41
N ASP A 835 -20.12 13.79 -14.24
CA ASP A 835 -19.32 14.28 -15.36
C ASP A 835 -18.06 13.43 -15.55
N TYR A 836 -17.66 13.26 -16.81
CA TYR A 836 -16.43 12.59 -17.20
C TYR A 836 -15.46 13.60 -17.80
N MET A 837 -14.35 13.86 -17.09
CA MET A 837 -13.40 14.91 -17.48
C MET A 837 -11.97 14.40 -17.63
N TYR A 838 -11.31 14.84 -18.71
CA TYR A 838 -9.95 14.43 -19.04
C TYR A 838 -9.11 15.64 -19.46
N GLY A 839 -8.12 16.03 -18.65
CA GLY A 839 -7.16 17.10 -18.98
C GLY A 839 -6.30 16.72 -20.19
N GLN A 840 -5.70 15.53 -20.15
CA GLN A 840 -4.79 14.92 -21.13
C GLN A 840 -3.34 15.44 -21.05
N ASN A 841 -2.86 16.32 -21.92
CA ASN A 841 -1.45 16.73 -21.91
C ASN A 841 -1.32 18.19 -21.50
N GLY A 842 -0.79 18.48 -20.32
CA GLY A 842 -0.66 19.85 -19.87
C GLY A 842 -0.47 19.99 -18.38
N THR A 843 -0.59 21.23 -17.89
CA THR A 843 -0.85 21.45 -16.47
C THR A 843 -2.26 21.99 -16.42
N ASP A 844 -3.19 21.10 -16.09
CA ASP A 844 -4.61 21.27 -16.24
C ASP A 844 -5.27 21.58 -14.89
N THR A 845 -6.47 22.16 -14.95
CA THR A 845 -7.29 22.40 -13.77
C THR A 845 -8.71 21.94 -14.00
N LEU A 846 -9.16 20.94 -13.23
CA LEU A 846 -10.47 20.32 -13.38
C LEU A 846 -11.33 20.59 -12.13
N TYR A 847 -12.60 20.90 -12.34
CA TYR A 847 -13.61 21.08 -11.28
C TYR A 847 -14.84 20.22 -11.61
N GLY A 848 -15.08 19.17 -10.84
CA GLY A 848 -16.24 18.27 -11.00
C GLY A 848 -17.53 19.02 -10.75
N GLY A 849 -17.75 19.43 -9.51
CA GLY A 849 -18.87 20.25 -9.10
C GLY A 849 -19.77 19.54 -8.12
N ASP A 850 -21.08 19.47 -8.38
CA ASP A 850 -22.01 18.69 -7.56
C ASP A 850 -22.22 17.30 -8.22
N ASN A 851 -22.48 16.28 -7.40
CA ASN A 851 -22.73 14.85 -7.71
C ASN A 851 -21.44 14.05 -8.01
N PHE A 852 -21.57 12.74 -8.30
CA PHE A 852 -20.43 11.82 -8.46
C PHE A 852 -19.76 12.08 -9.81
N ASP A 853 -18.51 12.52 -9.81
CA ASP A 853 -17.74 12.83 -11.02
C ASP A 853 -16.56 11.86 -11.20
N GLN A 854 -16.14 11.64 -12.45
CA GLN A 854 -14.88 10.96 -12.76
C GLN A 854 -13.93 11.86 -13.53
N MET A 855 -12.71 12.00 -13.02
CA MET A 855 -11.73 12.94 -13.55
C MET A 855 -10.34 12.33 -13.70
N SER A 856 -9.63 12.71 -14.76
CA SER A 856 -8.22 12.37 -14.99
C SER A 856 -7.44 13.63 -15.43
N GLY A 857 -6.34 13.92 -14.73
CA GLY A 857 -5.42 15.00 -15.07
C GLY A 857 -4.66 14.68 -16.35
N GLY A 858 -4.05 13.50 -16.38
CA GLY A 858 -3.38 12.95 -17.55
C GLY A 858 -1.87 13.07 -17.45
N SER A 859 -1.26 14.08 -18.04
CA SER A 859 0.20 14.23 -17.98
C SER A 859 0.63 15.67 -17.80
N GLY A 860 1.49 15.86 -16.81
CA GLY A 860 1.99 17.15 -16.33
C GLY A 860 1.48 17.40 -14.91
N ASP A 861 1.81 18.56 -14.35
CA ASP A 861 1.52 18.84 -12.95
C ASP A 861 0.09 19.40 -12.85
N ASP A 862 -0.90 18.61 -12.44
CA ASP A 862 -2.32 18.93 -12.55
C ASP A 862 -2.97 19.36 -11.22
N THR A 863 -4.14 19.99 -11.30
CA THR A 863 -4.94 20.35 -10.12
C THR A 863 -6.40 19.96 -10.30
N LEU A 864 -6.92 19.08 -9.44
CA LEU A 864 -8.25 18.50 -9.58
C LEU A 864 -9.07 18.72 -8.30
N TYR A 865 -10.33 19.13 -8.48
CA TYR A 865 -11.30 19.36 -7.40
C TYR A 865 -12.56 18.54 -7.68
N GLY A 866 -12.89 17.58 -6.83
CA GLY A 866 -14.10 16.75 -6.91
C GLY A 866 -15.34 17.61 -6.73
N GLY A 867 -15.48 18.16 -5.53
CA GLY A 867 -16.52 19.13 -5.21
C GLY A 867 -17.47 18.57 -4.16
N GLY A 868 -18.62 18.06 -4.58
CA GLY A 868 -19.61 17.54 -3.66
C GLY A 868 -20.18 16.19 -4.10
N SER A 869 -20.30 15.25 -3.16
CA SER A 869 -20.54 13.80 -3.35
C SER A 869 -19.23 13.04 -3.51
N GLY A 870 -19.28 11.71 -3.43
CA GLY A 870 -18.07 10.90 -3.60
C GLY A 870 -17.62 10.89 -5.05
N ASP A 871 -16.38 11.22 -5.32
CA ASP A 871 -15.82 11.38 -6.66
C ASP A 871 -14.69 10.39 -6.94
N LYS A 872 -14.37 10.18 -8.21
CA LYS A 872 -13.24 9.35 -8.64
C LYS A 872 -12.22 10.19 -9.38
N ILE A 873 -11.04 10.36 -8.80
CA ILE A 873 -10.05 11.32 -9.30
C ILE A 873 -8.69 10.65 -9.51
N TYR A 874 -8.14 10.84 -10.70
CA TYR A 874 -6.82 10.36 -11.11
C TYR A 874 -5.89 11.53 -11.44
N GLY A 875 -4.75 11.64 -10.77
CA GLY A 875 -3.68 12.58 -11.14
C GLY A 875 -2.98 12.15 -12.43
N ASP A 876 -2.64 10.86 -12.49
CA ASP A 876 -1.90 10.19 -13.56
C ASP A 876 -0.40 10.52 -13.52
N ALA A 877 0.19 11.10 -14.56
CA ALA A 877 1.64 11.30 -14.62
C ALA A 877 2.00 12.77 -14.34
N GLY A 878 2.58 13.08 -13.20
CA GLY A 878 2.63 14.47 -12.80
C GLY A 878 3.34 14.76 -11.50
N VAL A 879 3.00 15.91 -10.94
CA VAL A 879 3.14 16.24 -9.52
C VAL A 879 1.84 16.94 -9.21
N ASP A 880 0.89 16.18 -8.73
CA ASP A 880 -0.52 16.54 -8.81
C ASP A 880 -1.06 17.03 -7.48
N SER A 881 -2.07 17.88 -7.56
CA SER A 881 -2.81 18.39 -6.41
C SER A 881 -4.26 17.99 -6.53
N ILE A 882 -4.67 16.99 -5.75
CA ILE A 882 -5.98 16.36 -5.82
C ILE A 882 -6.76 16.69 -4.55
N PHE A 883 -7.98 17.19 -4.72
CA PHE A 883 -8.90 17.53 -3.63
C PHE A 883 -10.26 16.85 -3.88
N GLY A 884 -10.68 15.93 -3.01
CA GLY A 884 -12.01 15.32 -3.05
C GLY A 884 -13.11 16.33 -2.67
N GLU A 885 -12.88 17.06 -1.58
CA GLU A 885 -13.79 18.04 -0.97
C GLU A 885 -14.91 17.42 -0.10
N ASP A 886 -16.20 17.53 -0.44
CA ASP A 886 -17.28 16.94 0.36
C ASP A 886 -17.69 15.59 -0.29
N GLY A 887 -17.49 14.42 0.31
CA GLY A 887 -17.79 13.15 -0.35
C GLY A 887 -17.06 11.96 0.25
N ASP A 888 -17.49 10.74 -0.08
CA ASP A 888 -16.68 9.55 0.16
C ASP A 888 -15.87 9.32 -1.14
N ASP A 889 -14.68 9.90 -1.23
CA ASP A 889 -13.93 10.07 -2.47
C ASP A 889 -12.91 8.94 -2.71
N HIS A 890 -12.59 8.70 -3.98
CA HIS A 890 -11.55 7.77 -4.42
C HIS A 890 -10.47 8.51 -5.21
N LEU A 891 -9.32 8.70 -4.58
CA LEU A 891 -8.23 9.53 -5.08
C LEU A 891 -6.98 8.70 -5.40
N LEU A 892 -6.46 8.83 -6.62
CA LEU A 892 -5.22 8.17 -7.06
C LEU A 892 -4.24 9.19 -7.64
N GLY A 893 -3.05 9.32 -7.04
CA GLY A 893 -1.96 10.14 -7.60
C GLY A 893 -1.34 9.49 -8.83
N ASN A 894 -0.82 8.28 -8.67
CA ASN A 894 -0.04 7.48 -9.63
C ASN A 894 1.44 7.90 -9.71
N ASP A 895 1.91 8.41 -10.85
CA ASP A 895 3.33 8.66 -11.10
C ASP A 895 3.65 10.10 -10.65
N GLY A 896 4.38 10.29 -9.56
CA GLY A 896 4.84 11.62 -9.16
C GLY A 896 4.90 11.82 -7.66
N VAL A 897 5.34 13.01 -7.22
CA VAL A 897 5.29 13.37 -5.79
C VAL A 897 4.03 14.19 -5.56
N ASP A 898 2.94 13.50 -5.25
CA ASP A 898 1.60 14.04 -5.30
C ASP A 898 1.10 14.54 -3.93
N SER A 899 0.05 15.35 -3.97
CA SER A 899 -0.65 15.86 -2.80
C SER A 899 -2.14 15.53 -2.92
N LEU A 900 -2.59 14.55 -2.13
CA LEU A 900 -3.99 14.12 -2.07
C LEU A 900 -4.63 14.62 -0.78
N ALA A 901 -5.81 15.21 -0.90
CA ALA A 901 -6.66 15.60 0.21
C ALA A 901 -8.08 15.06 -0.04
N GLY A 902 -8.55 14.15 0.81
CA GLY A 902 -9.90 13.58 0.78
C GLY A 902 -10.94 14.66 1.04
N GLY A 903 -11.14 15.02 2.32
CA GLY A 903 -11.95 16.16 2.70
C GLY A 903 -12.93 15.82 3.80
N GLU A 904 -14.23 15.86 3.53
CA GLU A 904 -15.30 15.43 4.44
C GLU A 904 -15.97 14.17 3.91
N GLY A 905 -15.91 13.06 4.63
CA GLY A 905 -16.47 11.77 4.23
C GLY A 905 -15.43 10.68 4.42
N ASP A 906 -15.79 9.43 4.13
CA ASP A 906 -14.89 8.29 4.34
C ASP A 906 -14.13 7.99 3.03
N ASP A 907 -12.90 8.49 2.94
CA ASP A 907 -12.15 8.55 1.68
C ASP A 907 -11.20 7.36 1.46
N LEU A 908 -10.97 6.99 0.20
CA LEU A 908 -9.94 6.03 -0.24
C LEU A 908 -8.84 6.74 -1.03
N LEU A 909 -7.63 6.76 -0.49
CA LEU A 909 -6.50 7.50 -1.06
C LEU A 909 -5.33 6.57 -1.41
N MET A 910 -4.81 6.70 -2.64
CA MET A 910 -3.63 6.00 -3.13
C MET A 910 -2.63 7.00 -3.72
N GLY A 911 -1.49 7.18 -3.07
CA GLY A 911 -0.41 8.05 -3.57
C GLY A 911 0.13 7.55 -4.91
N GLY A 912 0.61 6.30 -4.92
CA GLY A 912 1.16 5.66 -6.11
C GLY A 912 2.66 5.45 -5.97
N ASP A 913 3.40 5.70 -7.03
CA ASP A 913 4.86 5.68 -7.03
C ASP A 913 5.42 6.95 -6.37
N ASP A 914 6.69 6.91 -5.95
CA ASP A 914 7.39 8.01 -5.28
C ASP A 914 6.92 8.29 -3.83
N GLY A 915 6.70 9.52 -3.41
CA GLY A 915 6.71 9.85 -1.98
C GLY A 915 5.78 11.00 -1.66
N ASP A 916 4.55 10.65 -1.32
CA ASP A 916 3.40 11.53 -1.46
C ASP A 916 2.98 12.19 -0.15
N THR A 917 2.10 13.17 -0.25
CA THR A 917 1.36 13.69 0.89
C THR A 917 -0.08 13.25 0.78
N ILE A 918 -0.51 12.39 1.69
CA ILE A 918 -1.86 11.83 1.72
C ILE A 918 -2.55 12.33 2.98
N ASN A 919 -3.65 13.05 2.80
CA ASN A 919 -4.43 13.63 3.88
C ASN A 919 -5.90 13.21 3.78
N GLY A 920 -6.40 12.37 4.68
CA GLY A 920 -7.80 11.92 4.65
C GLY A 920 -8.74 13.08 4.96
N GLY A 921 -8.65 13.63 6.18
CA GLY A 921 -9.39 14.81 6.58
C GLY A 921 -10.40 14.49 7.67
N ASN A 922 -11.68 14.77 7.40
CA ASN A 922 -12.78 14.53 8.34
C ASN A 922 -13.55 13.29 7.88
N GLY A 923 -13.30 12.16 8.52
CA GLY A 923 -14.02 10.93 8.20
C GLY A 923 -13.35 9.74 8.84
N SER A 924 -13.58 8.58 8.25
CA SER A 924 -12.82 7.35 8.49
C SER A 924 -12.06 7.02 7.20
N ASP A 925 -10.86 7.55 7.07
CA ASP A 925 -10.14 7.59 5.80
C ASP A 925 -9.13 6.45 5.67
N THR A 926 -8.95 5.95 4.45
CA THR A 926 -8.12 4.77 4.14
C THR A 926 -6.98 5.14 3.21
N ALA A 927 -5.74 4.92 3.65
CA ALA A 927 -4.59 4.90 2.75
C ALA A 927 -4.36 3.48 2.23
N SER A 928 -4.39 3.31 0.91
CA SER A 928 -4.29 1.98 0.28
C SER A 928 -3.01 1.82 -0.53
N TYR A 929 -2.40 0.64 -0.40
CA TYR A 929 -1.19 0.23 -1.09
C TYR A 929 -1.42 -1.01 -1.97
N LYS A 930 -2.68 -1.30 -2.29
CA LYS A 930 -3.12 -2.54 -2.97
C LYS A 930 -2.36 -2.83 -4.27
N TYR A 931 -1.98 -1.80 -5.01
CA TYR A 931 -1.28 -1.94 -6.30
C TYR A 931 0.25 -1.94 -6.18
N SER A 932 0.80 -1.84 -4.97
CA SER A 932 2.25 -1.89 -4.74
C SER A 932 2.84 -3.21 -5.25
N ASP A 933 3.95 -3.11 -6.00
CA ASP A 933 4.68 -4.25 -6.52
C ASP A 933 5.69 -4.84 -5.51
N ALA A 934 5.60 -4.42 -4.25
CA ALA A 934 6.36 -4.92 -3.12
C ALA A 934 5.57 -4.74 -1.81
N GLY A 935 5.96 -5.51 -0.79
CA GLY A 935 5.41 -5.37 0.55
C GLY A 935 5.72 -4.02 1.17
N VAL A 936 4.77 -3.51 1.94
CA VAL A 936 4.79 -2.19 2.55
C VAL A 936 4.93 -2.27 4.07
N TRP A 937 5.51 -1.22 4.65
CA TRP A 937 5.60 -1.10 6.10
C TRP A 937 5.14 0.29 6.53
N VAL A 938 3.94 0.33 7.11
CA VAL A 938 3.20 1.55 7.42
C VAL A 938 2.85 1.57 8.90
N THR A 939 2.99 2.74 9.53
CA THR A 939 2.61 2.95 10.92
C THR A 939 1.91 4.28 11.08
N LEU A 940 0.65 4.25 11.51
CA LEU A 940 -0.12 5.42 11.89
C LEU A 940 0.46 6.00 13.18
N SER A 941 0.64 7.31 13.21
CA SER A 941 1.21 8.02 14.35
C SER A 941 0.14 8.86 15.02
N ASN A 942 -0.11 8.53 16.28
CA ASN A 942 -1.13 9.14 17.11
C ASN A 942 -0.96 10.68 17.22
N GLY A 943 -1.83 11.44 16.54
CA GLY A 943 -1.88 12.90 16.53
C GLY A 943 -0.86 13.61 15.63
N ALA A 944 -1.29 13.93 14.40
CA ALA A 944 -0.81 14.99 13.49
C ALA A 944 0.61 15.54 13.76
N ALA A 945 1.62 14.73 13.45
CA ALA A 945 2.96 15.19 13.05
C ALA A 945 3.70 14.03 12.38
N SER A 946 3.75 14.11 11.05
CA SER A 946 4.58 13.34 10.12
C SER A 946 5.88 12.74 10.71
N GLY A 947 6.10 11.48 10.34
CA GLY A 947 7.40 10.84 10.41
C GLY A 947 7.39 9.57 11.23
N GLY A 948 7.02 8.47 10.59
CA GLY A 948 7.05 7.18 11.25
C GLY A 948 6.86 5.96 10.38
N ALA A 949 7.12 6.00 9.07
CA ALA A 949 7.06 4.77 8.30
C ALA A 949 8.42 4.45 7.67
N VAL A 950 8.86 3.21 7.89
CA VAL A 950 10.09 2.64 7.34
C VAL A 950 9.68 1.97 6.04
N LEU A 951 9.47 2.79 5.02
CA LEU A 951 8.63 2.44 3.88
C LEU A 951 9.45 1.76 2.76
N TYR A 952 9.07 0.53 2.41
CA TYR A 952 9.42 -0.16 1.16
C TYR A 952 8.20 -0.15 0.24
N GLY A 953 8.37 -0.34 -1.08
CA GLY A 953 7.27 -0.32 -2.05
C GLY A 953 6.68 1.08 -2.28
N TYR A 954 5.41 1.16 -2.68
CA TYR A 954 4.70 2.42 -2.96
C TYR A 954 4.56 3.34 -1.76
N ALA A 955 4.70 2.79 -0.57
CA ALA A 955 4.70 3.60 0.63
C ALA A 955 5.99 4.48 0.73
N ALA A 956 7.05 4.19 -0.04
CA ALA A 956 8.41 4.69 0.14
C ALA A 956 8.63 6.22 -0.03
N GLY A 957 8.23 7.01 0.97
CA GLY A 957 8.40 8.46 0.97
C GLY A 957 7.18 9.19 1.51
N ASP A 958 6.08 8.47 1.68
CA ASP A 958 4.78 9.02 2.02
C ASP A 958 4.73 9.71 3.37
N THR A 959 3.89 10.73 3.40
CA THR A 959 3.46 11.45 4.58
C THR A 959 1.95 11.31 4.73
N LEU A 960 1.53 10.48 5.68
CA LEU A 960 0.12 10.30 6.04
C LEU A 960 -0.31 11.32 7.10
N VAL A 961 -1.48 11.93 6.89
CA VAL A 961 -2.12 12.90 7.79
C VAL A 961 -3.61 12.57 7.88
N ASP A 962 -4.18 12.57 9.08
CA ASP A 962 -5.61 12.33 9.30
C ASP A 962 -6.11 11.10 8.52
N ILE A 963 -5.41 9.96 8.70
CA ILE A 963 -5.74 8.64 8.13
C ILE A 963 -5.98 7.69 9.30
N GLU A 964 -7.08 6.96 9.27
CA GLU A 964 -7.47 5.98 10.30
C GLU A 964 -7.26 4.53 9.84
N ASN A 965 -7.32 4.25 8.55
CA ASN A 965 -7.33 2.88 8.02
C ASN A 965 -6.19 2.64 7.03
N LEU A 966 -5.79 1.38 6.91
CA LEU A 966 -4.69 0.95 6.04
C LEU A 966 -5.07 -0.29 5.24
N THR A 967 -4.73 -0.30 3.95
CA THR A 967 -4.76 -1.50 3.12
C THR A 967 -3.36 -1.79 2.59
N GLY A 968 -2.90 -3.02 2.77
CA GLY A 968 -1.63 -3.56 2.31
C GLY A 968 -1.56 -3.77 0.80
N SER A 969 -0.49 -4.43 0.37
CA SER A 969 -0.25 -4.85 -1.00
C SER A 969 -0.95 -6.17 -1.31
N ALA A 970 -1.36 -6.39 -2.56
CA ALA A 970 -2.21 -7.54 -2.86
C ALA A 970 -1.54 -8.93 -2.78
N ASN A 971 -0.20 -9.03 -2.73
CA ASN A 971 0.51 -10.31 -2.87
C ASN A 971 1.83 -10.39 -2.10
N TYR A 972 2.15 -9.43 -1.24
CA TYR A 972 3.44 -9.37 -0.56
C TYR A 972 3.27 -9.18 0.93
N ILE A 973 4.29 -9.61 1.66
CA ILE A 973 4.35 -9.49 3.11
C ILE A 973 4.36 -8.01 3.53
N ASP A 974 3.36 -7.65 4.29
CA ASP A 974 3.15 -6.31 4.81
C ASP A 974 3.34 -6.23 6.32
N VAL A 975 3.70 -5.03 6.79
CA VAL A 975 3.74 -4.70 8.21
C VAL A 975 2.93 -3.44 8.43
N LEU A 976 1.70 -3.59 8.90
CA LEU A 976 0.75 -2.49 9.06
C LEU A 976 0.47 -2.26 10.53
N THR A 977 0.53 -1.00 10.95
CA THR A 977 0.32 -0.62 12.36
C THR A 977 -0.64 0.57 12.46
N GLY A 978 -1.76 0.35 13.14
CA GLY A 978 -2.75 1.36 13.51
C GLY A 978 -2.27 2.27 14.65
N ASP A 979 -3.16 3.11 15.14
CA ASP A 979 -2.88 4.07 16.22
C ASP A 979 -3.69 3.78 17.50
N ASP A 980 -4.10 4.81 18.25
CA ASP A 980 -4.98 4.60 19.42
C ASP A 980 -6.48 4.79 19.04
N GLY A 981 -6.77 4.92 17.74
CA GLY A 981 -8.07 5.20 17.16
C GLY A 981 -9.02 4.00 17.13
N VAL A 982 -9.84 3.91 16.09
CA VAL A 982 -10.51 2.66 15.71
C VAL A 982 -10.07 2.46 14.28
N ASN A 983 -9.26 1.44 14.04
CA ASN A 983 -8.60 1.23 12.76
C ASN A 983 -9.21 0.00 12.05
N VAL A 984 -9.33 0.08 10.72
CA VAL A 984 -9.51 -1.06 9.83
C VAL A 984 -8.19 -1.27 9.10
N ILE A 985 -7.61 -2.46 9.23
CA ILE A 985 -6.32 -2.82 8.66
C ILE A 985 -6.49 -4.11 7.86
N GLU A 986 -6.20 -4.05 6.56
CA GLU A 986 -6.30 -5.18 5.64
C GLU A 986 -4.90 -5.54 5.09
N GLY A 987 -4.43 -6.76 5.30
CA GLY A 987 -3.17 -7.28 4.73
C GLY A 987 -3.30 -7.69 3.25
N LEU A 988 -4.47 -8.24 2.88
CA LEU A 988 -4.81 -8.80 1.57
C LEU A 988 -4.13 -10.14 1.26
N GLY A 989 -2.86 -10.14 0.87
CA GLY A 989 -2.19 -11.37 0.46
C GLY A 989 -0.72 -11.28 0.75
N GLY A 990 -0.16 -12.28 1.42
CA GLY A 990 1.16 -12.17 2.05
C GLY A 990 1.21 -13.00 3.32
N ASP A 991 2.35 -13.02 4.01
CA ASP A 991 2.40 -13.52 5.40
C ASP A 991 2.56 -12.28 6.29
N ASP A 992 1.45 -11.62 6.59
CA ASP A 992 1.42 -10.24 7.04
C ASP A 992 1.56 -10.08 8.55
N ASN A 993 2.00 -8.91 9.00
CA ASN A 993 2.04 -8.56 10.41
C ASN A 993 1.17 -7.33 10.66
N LEU A 994 0.03 -7.53 11.30
CA LEU A 994 -0.99 -6.50 11.51
C LEU A 994 -1.10 -6.13 12.99
N TYR A 995 -1.03 -4.84 13.29
CA TYR A 995 -1.09 -4.32 14.65
C TYR A 995 -2.20 -3.26 14.77
N GLY A 996 -3.25 -3.52 15.54
CA GLY A 996 -4.38 -2.60 15.74
C GLY A 996 -3.98 -1.41 16.61
N GLY A 997 -3.48 -1.70 17.81
CA GLY A 997 -2.99 -0.70 18.74
C GLY A 997 -3.91 -0.57 19.95
N ALA A 998 -4.52 0.58 20.16
CA ALA A 998 -5.62 0.71 21.10
C ALA A 998 -6.84 1.17 20.33
N GLY A 999 -8.04 0.77 20.73
CA GLY A 999 -9.17 0.92 19.84
C GLY A 999 -10.04 -0.30 19.85
N ASN A 1000 -11.12 -0.28 19.09
CA ASN A 1000 -11.87 -1.49 18.78
C ASN A 1000 -11.61 -1.77 17.31
N ASP A 1001 -10.48 -2.40 17.02
CA ASP A 1001 -9.90 -2.44 15.69
C ASP A 1001 -10.42 -3.64 14.90
N THR A 1002 -10.37 -3.56 13.57
CA THR A 1002 -10.63 -4.69 12.67
C THR A 1002 -9.37 -4.99 11.88
N LEU A 1003 -8.82 -6.19 12.08
CA LEU A 1003 -7.63 -6.67 11.38
C LEU A 1003 -8.04 -7.85 10.50
N GLU A 1004 -7.81 -7.73 9.20
CA GLU A 1004 -8.05 -8.78 8.21
C GLU A 1004 -6.71 -9.17 7.56
N GLY A 1005 -6.22 -10.39 7.86
CA GLY A 1005 -4.97 -10.94 7.33
C GLY A 1005 -5.05 -11.14 5.82
N GLY A 1006 -5.89 -12.09 5.40
CA GLY A 1006 -6.18 -12.32 3.98
C GLY A 1006 -5.66 -13.68 3.52
N ASP A 1007 -5.11 -13.77 2.31
CA ASP A 1007 -4.45 -14.99 1.84
C ASP A 1007 -3.04 -15.08 2.46
N GLY A 1008 -2.76 -16.05 3.33
CA GLY A 1008 -1.49 -15.95 4.06
C GLY A 1008 -1.24 -16.89 5.21
N SER A 1009 -0.17 -16.61 5.94
CA SER A 1009 0.01 -17.05 7.32
C SER A 1009 0.34 -15.81 8.13
N ASP A 1010 -0.69 -15.20 8.70
CA ASP A 1010 -0.66 -13.83 9.19
C ASP A 1010 -0.50 -13.78 10.71
N ASP A 1011 0.23 -12.78 11.20
CA ASP A 1011 0.42 -12.47 12.62
C ASP A 1011 -0.43 -11.24 12.99
N LEU A 1012 -1.54 -11.44 13.71
CA LEU A 1012 -2.48 -10.39 14.11
C LEU A 1012 -2.35 -10.03 15.60
N PHE A 1013 -2.18 -8.74 15.86
CA PHE A 1013 -2.06 -8.14 17.19
C PHE A 1013 -3.13 -7.06 17.36
N GLY A 1014 -4.33 -7.42 17.87
CA GLY A 1014 -5.42 -6.44 18.07
C GLY A 1014 -5.01 -5.32 19.04
N GLY A 1015 -4.43 -5.69 20.18
CA GLY A 1015 -3.97 -4.73 21.17
C GLY A 1015 -5.04 -4.46 22.22
N ALA A 1016 -5.40 -3.20 22.46
CA ALA A 1016 -6.27 -2.78 23.55
C ALA A 1016 -7.61 -2.21 23.09
N GLY A 1017 -8.61 -3.07 22.96
CA GLY A 1017 -10.03 -2.79 23.13
C GLY A 1017 -10.81 -4.02 22.69
N ASP A 1018 -12.06 -3.87 22.25
CA ASP A 1018 -12.82 -5.02 21.76
C ASP A 1018 -12.55 -5.17 20.24
N ASP A 1019 -11.54 -5.96 19.88
CA ASP A 1019 -11.01 -6.07 18.52
C ASP A 1019 -11.65 -7.21 17.71
N THR A 1020 -11.59 -7.14 16.39
CA THR A 1020 -11.93 -8.23 15.48
C THR A 1020 -10.68 -8.65 14.71
N LEU A 1021 -10.28 -9.91 14.85
CA LEU A 1021 -9.10 -10.49 14.24
C LEU A 1021 -9.58 -11.58 13.28
N ASP A 1022 -9.47 -11.35 11.98
CA ASP A 1022 -9.77 -12.32 10.93
C ASP A 1022 -8.49 -12.72 10.20
N GLY A 1023 -8.05 -13.98 10.37
CA GLY A 1023 -6.86 -14.50 9.67
C GLY A 1023 -7.09 -14.67 8.17
N GLY A 1024 -8.34 -14.79 7.71
CA GLY A 1024 -8.66 -14.98 6.31
C GLY A 1024 -8.40 -16.40 5.81
N ALA A 1025 -7.81 -16.52 4.62
CA ALA A 1025 -7.51 -17.77 3.95
C ALA A 1025 -6.04 -18.17 4.19
N GLY A 1026 -5.81 -18.83 5.31
CA GLY A 1026 -4.53 -19.43 5.64
C GLY A 1026 -4.71 -20.80 6.27
N ASN A 1027 -3.63 -21.35 6.80
CA ASN A 1027 -3.74 -22.50 7.71
C ASN A 1027 -2.80 -22.37 8.91
N ALA A 1028 -2.30 -21.16 9.16
CA ALA A 1028 -1.35 -20.90 10.22
C ALA A 1028 -1.46 -19.45 10.74
N ASP A 1029 -2.66 -18.89 10.76
CA ASP A 1029 -2.89 -17.51 11.19
C ASP A 1029 -2.85 -17.41 12.72
N TRP A 1030 -2.14 -16.41 13.23
CA TRP A 1030 -1.88 -16.20 14.66
C TRP A 1030 -2.66 -15.01 15.20
N ALA A 1031 -3.39 -15.24 16.30
CA ALA A 1031 -3.72 -14.16 17.22
C ALA A 1031 -2.69 -14.12 18.35
N SER A 1032 -1.98 -13.00 18.49
CA SER A 1032 -0.82 -12.87 19.35
C SER A 1032 -0.99 -11.80 20.44
N TYR A 1033 -0.71 -12.22 21.68
CA TYR A 1033 -0.74 -11.37 22.89
C TYR A 1033 0.65 -11.21 23.53
N TYR A 1034 1.71 -11.56 22.80
CA TYR A 1034 3.08 -11.59 23.33
C TYR A 1034 3.58 -10.22 23.82
N ASP A 1035 3.16 -9.14 23.18
CA ASP A 1035 3.58 -7.77 23.48
C ASP A 1035 2.77 -7.11 24.61
N VAL A 1036 1.75 -7.81 25.13
CA VAL A 1036 0.87 -7.31 26.18
C VAL A 1036 1.63 -7.19 27.49
N THR A 1037 1.90 -5.94 27.90
CA THR A 1037 2.65 -5.62 29.13
C THR A 1037 1.82 -5.66 30.42
N GLY A 1038 0.61 -6.21 30.36
CA GLY A 1038 -0.32 -6.38 31.47
C GLY A 1038 0.26 -7.20 32.64
N SER A 1039 -0.40 -7.11 33.81
CA SER A 1039 0.00 -7.89 35.01
C SER A 1039 -0.88 -9.11 35.27
N ILE A 1040 -1.72 -9.47 34.30
CA ILE A 1040 -2.65 -10.60 34.31
C ILE A 1040 -2.54 -11.20 32.90
N GLY A 1041 -2.59 -12.53 32.77
CA GLY A 1041 -2.64 -13.18 31.47
C GLY A 1041 -4.02 -13.14 30.83
N VAL A 1042 -4.10 -13.70 29.63
CA VAL A 1042 -5.27 -13.73 28.76
C VAL A 1042 -6.12 -14.98 28.98
N THR A 1043 -7.37 -14.93 28.54
CA THR A 1043 -8.26 -16.10 28.51
C THR A 1043 -8.91 -16.13 27.14
N VAL A 1044 -8.52 -17.07 26.29
CA VAL A 1044 -8.89 -17.13 24.86
C VAL A 1044 -9.49 -18.49 24.55
N ASP A 1045 -10.57 -18.52 23.76
CA ASP A 1045 -11.28 -19.75 23.36
C ASP A 1045 -11.70 -19.65 21.89
N LEU A 1046 -10.99 -20.36 21.01
CA LEU A 1046 -11.28 -20.42 19.57
C LEU A 1046 -12.55 -21.23 19.26
N GLY A 1047 -12.94 -22.17 20.12
CA GLY A 1047 -14.11 -23.04 19.92
C GLY A 1047 -15.48 -22.36 20.14
N ASN A 1048 -15.51 -21.10 20.60
CA ASN A 1048 -16.73 -20.35 20.95
C ASN A 1048 -16.85 -19.00 20.22
N ASP A 1049 -16.61 -18.93 18.89
CA ASP A 1049 -16.86 -17.76 18.02
C ASP A 1049 -16.68 -16.39 18.73
N GLY A 1050 -15.54 -16.20 19.43
CA GLY A 1050 -15.08 -14.90 19.97
C GLY A 1050 -15.74 -14.33 21.23
N VAL A 1051 -15.59 -14.95 22.41
CA VAL A 1051 -15.68 -14.19 23.69
C VAL A 1051 -14.73 -14.75 24.77
N ASP A 1052 -13.58 -14.10 24.97
CA ASP A 1052 -13.19 -13.29 26.16
C ASP A 1052 -11.75 -12.77 25.94
N VAL A 1053 -11.36 -11.65 26.58
CA VAL A 1053 -10.02 -11.57 27.18
C VAL A 1053 -9.96 -10.66 28.42
N GLY A 1054 -9.56 -11.24 29.55
CA GLY A 1054 -9.13 -10.49 30.74
C GLY A 1054 -7.82 -9.73 30.51
N ALA A 1055 -7.35 -9.01 31.53
CA ALA A 1055 -6.10 -8.20 31.54
C ALA A 1055 -6.14 -6.77 30.96
N GLY A 1056 -7.25 -6.35 30.35
CA GLY A 1056 -7.43 -4.97 29.91
C GLY A 1056 -7.15 -4.72 28.43
N GLN A 1057 -7.11 -5.80 27.64
CA GLN A 1057 -7.14 -5.77 26.17
C GLN A 1057 -8.58 -5.48 25.73
N GLY A 1058 -9.49 -6.42 25.90
CA GLY A 1058 -10.92 -6.20 25.76
C GLY A 1058 -11.56 -7.54 25.41
N ALA A 1059 -12.76 -7.53 24.86
CA ALA A 1059 -13.41 -8.75 24.40
C ALA A 1059 -13.24 -8.89 22.88
N ASP A 1060 -12.19 -9.62 22.49
CA ASP A 1060 -11.83 -9.81 21.09
C ASP A 1060 -12.70 -10.88 20.40
N THR A 1061 -12.88 -10.73 19.10
CA THR A 1061 -13.56 -11.66 18.21
C THR A 1061 -12.55 -12.28 17.25
N PHE A 1062 -12.50 -13.61 17.18
CA PHE A 1062 -11.60 -14.35 16.30
C PHE A 1062 -12.38 -14.99 15.17
N LEU A 1063 -11.90 -14.80 13.94
CA LEU A 1063 -12.40 -15.40 12.72
C LEU A 1063 -11.21 -16.03 11.99
N ASN A 1064 -11.36 -17.28 11.52
CA ASN A 1064 -10.30 -17.97 10.76
C ASN A 1064 -8.90 -17.85 11.40
N ILE A 1065 -8.81 -18.04 12.73
CA ILE A 1065 -7.55 -18.07 13.46
C ILE A 1065 -7.27 -19.52 13.85
N GLU A 1066 -6.10 -20.05 13.48
CA GLU A 1066 -5.68 -21.39 13.84
C GLU A 1066 -4.77 -21.43 15.07
N ASN A 1067 -3.99 -20.38 15.31
CA ASN A 1067 -2.91 -20.38 16.30
C ASN A 1067 -3.04 -19.25 17.34
N LEU A 1068 -2.56 -19.52 18.55
CA LEU A 1068 -2.57 -18.57 19.65
C LEU A 1068 -1.20 -18.42 20.28
N ARG A 1069 -0.84 -17.18 20.58
CA ARG A 1069 0.32 -16.85 21.41
C ARG A 1069 -0.09 -16.06 22.64
N GLY A 1070 0.20 -16.62 23.81
CA GLY A 1070 -0.08 -16.05 25.12
C GLY A 1070 0.79 -14.84 25.47
N THR A 1071 0.55 -14.32 26.67
CA THR A 1071 1.34 -13.26 27.31
C THR A 1071 2.49 -13.87 28.11
N VAL A 1072 3.37 -13.03 28.68
CA VAL A 1072 4.36 -13.48 29.67
C VAL A 1072 3.78 -13.71 31.08
N ASN A 1073 2.47 -13.92 31.20
CA ASN A 1073 1.77 -14.17 32.46
C ASN A 1073 0.87 -15.40 32.31
N ALA A 1074 0.38 -15.92 33.44
CA ALA A 1074 -0.54 -17.06 33.47
C ALA A 1074 -1.79 -16.87 32.60
N ASP A 1075 -1.85 -17.61 31.50
CA ASP A 1075 -2.89 -17.60 30.48
C ASP A 1075 -3.83 -18.83 30.56
N ASP A 1076 -5.00 -18.72 29.93
CA ASP A 1076 -6.01 -19.78 29.77
C ASP A 1076 -6.41 -19.84 28.28
N LEU A 1077 -5.80 -20.75 27.51
CA LEU A 1077 -5.91 -20.82 26.05
C LEU A 1077 -6.66 -22.10 25.65
N THR A 1078 -7.70 -21.99 24.84
CA THR A 1078 -8.50 -23.12 24.35
C THR A 1078 -8.61 -23.11 22.83
N GLY A 1079 -8.31 -24.25 22.21
CA GLY A 1079 -8.36 -24.52 20.78
C GLY A 1079 -9.76 -24.81 20.26
N ASP A 1080 -9.82 -25.21 18.99
CA ASP A 1080 -11.07 -25.47 18.30
C ASP A 1080 -11.20 -26.96 17.91
N SER A 1081 -11.65 -27.28 16.70
CA SER A 1081 -11.62 -28.66 16.19
C SER A 1081 -10.57 -28.88 15.09
N GLY A 1082 -9.83 -27.82 14.74
CA GLY A 1082 -8.71 -27.81 13.82
C GLY A 1082 -7.42 -28.28 14.48
N ALA A 1083 -6.30 -28.27 13.76
CA ALA A 1083 -5.00 -28.52 14.38
C ALA A 1083 -4.40 -27.19 14.80
N ASN A 1084 -4.19 -26.98 16.10
CA ASN A 1084 -3.75 -25.71 16.66
C ASN A 1084 -2.28 -25.77 17.13
N LEU A 1085 -1.53 -24.69 16.96
CA LEU A 1085 -0.19 -24.49 17.55
C LEU A 1085 -0.24 -23.35 18.58
N PHE A 1086 -0.06 -23.70 19.86
CA PHE A 1086 -0.21 -22.76 20.99
C PHE A 1086 1.07 -22.59 21.80
N TRP A 1087 1.41 -21.35 22.11
CA TRP A 1087 2.55 -20.99 22.98
C TRP A 1087 2.06 -20.19 24.20
N GLY A 1088 2.26 -20.73 25.41
CA GLY A 1088 1.95 -20.07 26.69
C GLY A 1088 3.02 -19.08 27.17
N GLU A 1089 4.23 -19.13 26.61
CA GLU A 1089 5.36 -18.22 26.95
C GLU A 1089 5.86 -18.35 28.41
N ASP A 1090 5.89 -17.27 29.17
CA ASP A 1090 6.22 -17.31 30.61
C ASP A 1090 4.90 -17.29 31.36
N GLY A 1091 4.75 -18.05 32.43
CA GLY A 1091 3.44 -18.10 33.03
C GLY A 1091 3.24 -19.27 33.96
N ASN A 1092 1.99 -19.65 34.07
CA ASN A 1092 1.51 -20.82 34.79
C ASN A 1092 0.24 -21.15 34.04
N ASP A 1093 0.43 -21.68 32.84
CA ASP A 1093 -0.55 -21.55 31.77
C ASP A 1093 -1.47 -22.75 31.77
N THR A 1094 -2.71 -22.53 31.38
CA THR A 1094 -3.67 -23.59 31.10
C THR A 1094 -3.94 -23.59 29.62
N ILE A 1095 -3.62 -24.68 28.94
CA ILE A 1095 -3.73 -24.83 27.49
C ILE A 1095 -4.55 -26.08 27.20
N ASP A 1096 -5.68 -25.93 26.50
CA ASP A 1096 -6.56 -27.03 26.06
C ASP A 1096 -6.61 -27.03 24.52
N GLY A 1097 -6.09 -28.08 23.88
CA GLY A 1097 -6.11 -28.25 22.42
C GLY A 1097 -7.50 -28.58 21.87
N ALA A 1098 -8.44 -28.99 22.74
CA ALA A 1098 -9.80 -29.40 22.41
C ALA A 1098 -9.89 -30.60 21.45
N GLY A 1099 -9.78 -30.42 20.15
CA GLY A 1099 -9.67 -31.55 19.24
C GLY A 1099 -8.97 -31.16 17.96
N GLY A 1100 -8.19 -32.06 17.38
CA GLY A 1100 -7.21 -31.65 16.40
C GLY A 1100 -6.08 -32.64 16.28
N ASN A 1101 -4.91 -32.18 15.88
CA ASN A 1101 -3.65 -32.85 16.18
C ASN A 1101 -2.74 -31.72 16.62
N ASP A 1102 -2.77 -31.41 17.91
CA ASP A 1102 -2.35 -30.10 18.39
C ASP A 1102 -0.89 -30.09 18.83
N ILE A 1103 -0.27 -28.92 18.80
CA ILE A 1103 1.08 -28.72 19.33
C ILE A 1103 1.00 -27.64 20.42
N LEU A 1104 1.15 -28.06 21.68
CA LEU A 1104 0.96 -27.22 22.85
C LEU A 1104 2.30 -27.02 23.58
N HIS A 1105 2.70 -25.77 23.77
CA HIS A 1105 3.92 -25.39 24.47
C HIS A 1105 3.60 -24.55 25.72
N GLY A 1106 3.86 -25.09 26.91
CA GLY A 1106 3.75 -24.36 28.19
C GLY A 1106 4.90 -23.38 28.41
N SER A 1107 6.11 -23.75 27.96
CA SER A 1107 7.33 -22.91 28.02
C SER A 1107 7.88 -22.73 29.45
N ASN A 1108 7.75 -21.58 30.12
CA ASN A 1108 8.29 -21.40 31.48
C ASN A 1108 7.14 -21.22 32.48
N GLY A 1109 7.06 -22.06 33.50
CA GLY A 1109 5.92 -22.00 34.42
C GLY A 1109 5.60 -23.36 34.99
N ASP A 1110 4.72 -23.42 36.00
CA ASP A 1110 4.10 -24.71 36.32
C ASP A 1110 2.80 -24.80 35.50
N ASP A 1111 2.86 -25.48 34.35
CA ASP A 1111 1.83 -25.40 33.32
C ASP A 1111 0.89 -26.60 33.33
N THR A 1112 -0.31 -26.42 32.76
CA THR A 1112 -1.33 -27.47 32.57
C THR A 1112 -1.72 -27.54 31.11
N LEU A 1113 -1.36 -28.64 30.43
CA LEU A 1113 -1.62 -28.86 29.01
C LEU A 1113 -2.56 -30.06 28.86
N GLU A 1114 -3.69 -29.86 28.19
CA GLU A 1114 -4.70 -30.86 27.84
C GLU A 1114 -4.74 -30.98 26.30
N GLY A 1115 -4.40 -32.15 25.75
CA GLY A 1115 -4.29 -32.36 24.29
C GLY A 1115 -5.65 -32.45 23.58
N GLY A 1116 -6.61 -33.13 24.21
CA GLY A 1116 -7.95 -33.30 23.66
C GLY A 1116 -8.12 -34.52 22.75
N ASP A 1117 -9.03 -34.42 21.78
CA ASP A 1117 -9.26 -35.47 20.77
C ASP A 1117 -8.25 -35.30 19.61
N GLY A 1118 -7.21 -36.13 19.50
CA GLY A 1118 -6.17 -35.86 18.51
C GLY A 1118 -4.94 -36.74 18.66
N ALA A 1119 -3.98 -36.64 17.74
CA ALA A 1119 -2.63 -37.14 18.00
C ALA A 1119 -1.73 -35.95 18.32
N ASP A 1120 -1.62 -35.64 19.61
CA ASP A 1120 -1.16 -34.32 20.06
C ASP A 1120 0.30 -34.36 20.52
N GLN A 1121 0.95 -33.19 20.51
CA GLN A 1121 2.30 -32.97 21.01
C GLN A 1121 2.28 -31.95 22.13
N LEU A 1122 2.56 -32.39 23.35
CA LEU A 1122 2.52 -31.56 24.55
C LEU A 1122 3.94 -31.37 25.10
N HIS A 1123 4.36 -30.11 25.20
CA HIS A 1123 5.66 -29.69 25.69
C HIS A 1123 5.50 -28.82 26.94
N GLY A 1124 5.79 -29.39 28.12
CA GLY A 1124 5.69 -28.68 29.40
C GLY A 1124 6.68 -27.54 29.47
N GLY A 1125 7.97 -27.85 29.50
CA GLY A 1125 9.02 -26.83 29.49
C GLY A 1125 9.74 -26.76 30.83
N ASN A 1126 9.92 -25.56 31.36
CA ASN A 1126 10.59 -25.35 32.64
C ASN A 1126 9.56 -25.14 33.75
N GLY A 1127 9.39 -26.14 34.61
CA GLY A 1127 8.63 -26.01 35.85
C GLY A 1127 8.01 -27.34 36.26
N ASP A 1128 7.09 -27.34 37.23
CA ASP A 1128 6.40 -28.55 37.66
C ASP A 1128 5.07 -28.72 36.88
N ASP A 1129 5.14 -29.32 35.69
CA ASP A 1129 4.05 -29.33 34.72
C ASP A 1129 3.06 -30.49 34.87
N THR A 1130 1.85 -30.32 34.34
CA THR A 1130 0.82 -31.35 34.19
C THR A 1130 0.40 -31.46 32.73
N LEU A 1131 0.70 -32.60 32.09
CA LEU A 1131 0.35 -32.87 30.69
C LEU A 1131 -0.64 -34.05 30.65
N ASP A 1132 -1.76 -33.88 29.95
CA ASP A 1132 -2.76 -34.92 29.70
C ASP A 1132 -3.07 -35.00 28.19
N GLY A 1133 -2.65 -36.09 27.53
CA GLY A 1133 -2.88 -36.30 26.09
C GLY A 1133 -4.32 -36.64 25.73
N GLU A 1134 -5.17 -36.96 26.71
CA GLU A 1134 -6.58 -37.33 26.50
C GLU A 1134 -6.82 -38.44 25.46
N ALA A 1135 -7.15 -38.14 24.21
CA ALA A 1135 -7.67 -39.12 23.26
C ALA A 1135 -6.97 -39.11 21.90
N GLY A 1136 -5.77 -39.69 21.83
CA GLY A 1136 -5.32 -40.36 20.61
C GLY A 1136 -3.94 -40.94 20.82
N ASN A 1137 -2.99 -40.67 19.93
CA ASN A 1137 -1.64 -41.23 20.06
C ASN A 1137 -0.65 -40.11 20.34
N ASP A 1138 -0.49 -39.81 21.61
CA ASP A 1138 0.04 -38.51 21.99
C ASP A 1138 1.53 -38.57 22.32
N ARG A 1139 2.22 -37.44 22.18
CA ARG A 1139 3.64 -37.27 22.48
C ARG A 1139 3.78 -36.25 23.60
N LEU A 1140 4.23 -36.71 24.77
CA LEU A 1140 4.34 -35.88 25.96
C LEU A 1140 5.80 -35.70 26.36
N ILE A 1141 6.25 -34.45 26.46
CA ILE A 1141 7.60 -34.06 26.85
C ILE A 1141 7.54 -33.13 28.06
N GLY A 1142 7.95 -33.66 29.21
CA GLY A 1142 7.96 -32.90 30.47
C GLY A 1142 9.07 -31.86 30.57
N ARG A 1143 10.30 -32.19 30.13
CA ARG A 1143 11.53 -31.36 30.28
C ARG A 1143 11.97 -31.17 31.75
N GLU A 1144 12.32 -29.96 32.19
CA GLU A 1144 12.84 -29.71 33.55
C GLU A 1144 11.72 -29.87 34.60
N GLY A 1145 12.08 -29.98 35.88
CA GLY A 1145 11.11 -29.98 36.99
C GLY A 1145 10.48 -31.34 37.36
N THR A 1146 9.32 -31.30 38.02
CA THR A 1146 8.63 -32.47 38.58
C THR A 1146 7.29 -32.69 37.89
N ASN A 1147 7.29 -33.41 36.77
CA ASN A 1147 6.15 -33.37 35.86
C ASN A 1147 5.17 -34.53 36.08
N GLN A 1148 3.89 -34.29 35.83
CA GLN A 1148 2.84 -35.30 35.80
C GLN A 1148 2.36 -35.50 34.37
N LEU A 1149 2.56 -36.69 33.83
CA LEU A 1149 2.22 -37.03 32.44
C LEU A 1149 1.14 -38.10 32.41
N THR A 1150 0.06 -37.86 31.69
CA THR A 1150 -1.06 -38.79 31.48
C THR A 1150 -1.23 -38.96 29.98
N GLY A 1151 -1.12 -40.18 29.47
CA GLY A 1151 -1.20 -40.43 28.02
C GLY A 1151 -2.64 -40.52 27.54
N GLY A 1152 -3.55 -41.01 28.38
CA GLY A 1152 -4.95 -41.14 28.02
C GLY A 1152 -5.21 -42.37 27.14
N ALA A 1153 -5.88 -42.16 26.01
CA ALA A 1153 -6.53 -43.18 25.22
C ALA A 1153 -5.91 -43.41 23.84
N GLY A 1154 -4.70 -43.93 23.77
CA GLY A 1154 -4.21 -44.65 22.59
C GLY A 1154 -2.84 -45.24 22.83
N ASP A 1155 -1.97 -45.16 21.82
CA ASP A 1155 -0.61 -45.66 21.86
C ASP A 1155 0.38 -44.49 22.02
N ASP A 1156 0.43 -43.94 23.23
CA ASP A 1156 1.14 -42.70 23.58
C ASP A 1156 2.64 -42.91 23.81
N THR A 1157 3.42 -41.85 23.60
CA THR A 1157 4.87 -41.80 23.78
C THR A 1157 5.26 -40.72 24.78
N PHE A 1158 5.97 -41.10 25.84
CA PHE A 1158 6.50 -40.19 26.85
C PHE A 1158 8.01 -40.04 26.65
N ILE A 1159 8.50 -38.81 26.47
CA ILE A 1159 9.89 -38.53 26.09
C ILE A 1159 10.62 -37.86 27.25
N PHE A 1160 11.83 -38.35 27.54
CA PHE A 1160 12.67 -37.89 28.66
C PHE A 1160 14.09 -37.55 28.19
N GLY A 1161 14.68 -36.50 28.77
CA GLY A 1161 16.08 -36.08 28.58
C GLY A 1161 16.84 -35.88 29.90
N ASP A 1162 18.16 -35.73 29.87
CA ASP A 1162 19.05 -35.57 31.05
C ASP A 1162 18.99 -34.13 31.61
N PHE A 1163 17.92 -33.84 32.35
CA PHE A 1163 17.62 -32.51 32.90
C PHE A 1163 17.64 -32.45 34.44
N GLY A 1164 17.92 -33.56 35.12
CA GLY A 1164 17.83 -33.67 36.58
C GLY A 1164 16.39 -33.74 37.13
N ALA A 1165 15.42 -34.13 36.31
CA ALA A 1165 13.98 -34.07 36.54
C ALA A 1165 13.42 -35.26 37.35
N THR A 1166 12.19 -35.11 37.87
CA THR A 1166 11.49 -36.20 38.58
C THR A 1166 10.05 -36.31 38.16
N ASP A 1167 9.76 -37.26 37.27
CA ASP A 1167 8.47 -37.32 36.60
C ASP A 1167 7.58 -38.45 37.11
N THR A 1168 6.29 -38.30 36.90
CA THR A 1168 5.27 -39.30 37.20
C THR A 1168 4.39 -39.53 35.99
N VAL A 1169 4.44 -40.74 35.44
CA VAL A 1169 3.48 -41.18 34.40
C VAL A 1169 2.31 -41.89 35.08
N THR A 1170 1.09 -41.41 34.86
CA THR A 1170 -0.06 -41.78 35.70
C THR A 1170 -0.80 -43.03 35.23
N ASP A 1171 -0.71 -43.40 33.96
CA ASP A 1171 -1.56 -44.42 33.32
C ASP A 1171 -0.84 -45.36 32.32
N PHE A 1172 0.49 -45.35 32.29
CA PHE A 1172 1.31 -46.16 31.39
C PHE A 1172 0.84 -47.62 31.22
N ASN A 1173 0.56 -48.01 29.98
CA ASN A 1173 0.11 -49.35 29.59
C ASN A 1173 1.19 -50.10 28.77
N THR A 1174 1.79 -51.10 29.40
CA THR A 1174 2.80 -51.98 28.76
C THR A 1174 2.24 -52.68 27.52
N GLY A 1175 2.98 -52.62 26.42
CA GLY A 1175 2.65 -53.23 25.13
C GLY A 1175 1.91 -52.31 24.15
N ASN A 1176 1.50 -51.13 24.61
CA ASN A 1176 0.80 -50.11 23.83
C ASN A 1176 1.58 -48.78 23.87
N ASN A 1177 1.81 -48.23 25.07
CA ASN A 1177 2.59 -46.99 25.23
C ASN A 1177 4.10 -47.24 25.14
N LYS A 1178 4.84 -46.15 24.87
CA LYS A 1178 6.30 -46.14 24.81
C LYS A 1178 6.90 -45.11 25.74
N LEU A 1179 8.03 -45.48 26.33
CA LEU A 1179 8.93 -44.57 27.03
C LEU A 1179 10.13 -44.32 26.12
N ASP A 1180 10.29 -43.10 25.62
CA ASP A 1180 11.50 -42.69 24.91
C ASP A 1180 12.57 -42.26 25.91
N ILE A 1181 13.60 -43.10 26.00
CA ILE A 1181 14.75 -42.92 26.88
C ILE A 1181 16.05 -42.99 26.07
N SER A 1182 15.97 -42.69 24.78
CA SER A 1182 17.12 -42.70 23.84
C SER A 1182 18.21 -41.70 24.21
N ALA A 1183 17.84 -40.64 24.95
CA ALA A 1183 18.79 -39.70 25.55
C ALA A 1183 19.69 -40.34 26.63
N PHE A 1184 19.37 -41.56 27.09
CA PHE A 1184 20.08 -42.23 28.17
C PHE A 1184 20.75 -43.53 27.69
N ASP A 1185 21.94 -43.83 28.23
CA ASP A 1185 22.83 -44.96 27.86
C ASP A 1185 22.29 -46.37 28.26
N PHE A 1186 21.03 -46.70 27.97
CA PHE A 1186 20.45 -48.02 28.23
C PHE A 1186 20.63 -48.97 27.05
N ALA A 1187 21.32 -50.09 27.28
CA ALA A 1187 21.58 -51.06 26.21
C ALA A 1187 20.36 -51.91 25.80
N ASP A 1188 19.43 -52.16 26.73
CA ASP A 1188 18.20 -52.94 26.52
C ASP A 1188 17.23 -52.84 27.73
N VAL A 1189 16.07 -53.47 27.60
CA VAL A 1189 15.04 -53.52 28.66
C VAL A 1189 15.52 -54.19 29.97
N GLU A 1190 16.51 -55.09 29.92
CA GLU A 1190 17.03 -55.72 31.13
C GLU A 1190 17.93 -54.75 31.90
N ALA A 1191 18.60 -53.81 31.22
CA ALA A 1191 19.29 -52.68 31.85
C ALA A 1191 18.30 -51.75 32.56
N VAL A 1192 17.18 -51.41 31.93
CA VAL A 1192 16.11 -50.58 32.53
C VAL A 1192 15.52 -51.24 33.78
N LYS A 1193 15.21 -52.54 33.72
CA LYS A 1193 14.72 -53.32 34.88
C LYS A 1193 15.72 -53.36 36.05
N ALA A 1194 17.02 -53.31 35.74
CA ALA A 1194 18.07 -53.28 36.75
C ALA A 1194 18.16 -51.92 37.45
N ALA A 1195 17.92 -50.83 36.71
CA ALA A 1195 17.83 -49.47 37.23
C ALA A 1195 16.50 -49.18 37.98
N SER A 1196 15.47 -50.00 37.74
CA SER A 1196 14.12 -49.80 38.31
C SER A 1196 13.91 -50.40 39.70
N ASN A 1197 13.11 -49.72 40.54
CA ASN A 1197 12.69 -50.17 41.87
C ASN A 1197 11.17 -50.08 42.07
N ASN A 1198 10.52 -51.20 42.42
CA ASN A 1198 9.09 -51.20 42.71
C ASN A 1198 8.82 -50.72 44.15
N SER A 1199 7.84 -49.83 44.30
CA SER A 1199 7.31 -49.36 45.59
C SER A 1199 5.79 -49.45 45.59
N GLY A 1200 5.26 -50.46 46.30
CA GLY A 1200 3.82 -50.73 46.27
C GLY A 1200 3.37 -51.27 44.91
N LEU A 1201 2.45 -50.55 44.25
CA LEU A 1201 2.00 -50.87 42.87
C LEU A 1201 2.75 -50.09 41.80
N ASN A 1202 3.68 -49.20 42.18
CA ASN A 1202 4.37 -48.30 41.25
C ASN A 1202 5.81 -48.76 41.03
N THR A 1203 6.41 -48.31 39.94
CA THR A 1203 7.83 -48.54 39.61
C THR A 1203 8.52 -47.22 39.37
N THR A 1204 9.65 -46.98 40.05
CA THR A 1204 10.51 -45.82 39.75
C THR A 1204 11.75 -46.31 39.00
N ILE A 1205 12.00 -45.73 37.83
CA ILE A 1205 13.20 -45.92 37.02
C ILE A 1205 14.14 -44.77 37.33
N THR A 1206 15.41 -45.08 37.59
CA THR A 1206 16.47 -44.07 37.67
C THR A 1206 17.18 -44.05 36.32
N LEU A 1207 17.09 -42.93 35.61
CA LEU A 1207 17.51 -42.82 34.21
C LEU A 1207 19.02 -42.59 34.10
N ASP A 1208 19.63 -41.88 35.05
CA ASP A 1208 21.07 -41.63 35.10
C ASP A 1208 21.64 -41.49 36.53
N ASP A 1209 22.87 -41.00 36.63
CA ASP A 1209 23.56 -40.70 37.88
C ASP A 1209 23.41 -39.20 38.29
N THR A 1210 22.82 -38.33 37.45
CA THR A 1210 22.67 -36.88 37.68
C THR A 1210 21.43 -36.60 38.53
N GLY A 1211 20.38 -37.41 38.42
CA GLY A 1211 19.23 -37.35 39.30
C GLY A 1211 17.90 -37.75 38.67
N ASP A 1212 17.86 -37.96 37.35
CA ASP A 1212 16.64 -38.16 36.59
C ASP A 1212 15.91 -39.44 37.01
N THR A 1213 14.64 -39.28 37.37
CA THR A 1213 13.79 -40.42 37.71
C THR A 1213 12.40 -40.28 37.15
N VAL A 1214 11.85 -41.40 36.66
CA VAL A 1214 10.45 -41.48 36.24
C VAL A 1214 9.72 -42.53 37.05
N THR A 1215 8.57 -42.18 37.61
CA THR A 1215 7.70 -43.08 38.37
C THR A 1215 6.46 -43.44 37.57
N LEU A 1216 6.34 -44.71 37.19
CA LEU A 1216 5.16 -45.27 36.53
C LEU A 1216 4.16 -45.76 37.59
N LEU A 1217 2.98 -45.16 37.63
CA LEU A 1217 1.92 -45.55 38.58
C LEU A 1217 1.24 -46.84 38.12
N GLY A 1218 1.00 -47.76 39.06
CA GLY A 1218 0.27 -49.01 38.76
C GLY A 1218 1.03 -50.07 37.95
N VAL A 1219 2.24 -49.77 37.46
CA VAL A 1219 3.08 -50.67 36.67
C VAL A 1219 4.17 -51.33 37.53
N GLN A 1220 4.46 -52.60 37.28
CA GLN A 1220 5.57 -53.33 37.89
C GLN A 1220 6.67 -53.57 36.85
N LYS A 1221 7.95 -53.37 37.22
CA LYS A 1221 9.08 -53.58 36.29
C LYS A 1221 9.18 -54.98 35.67
N GLU A 1222 8.57 -55.98 36.29
CA GLU A 1222 8.51 -57.34 35.76
C GLU A 1222 7.66 -57.45 34.49
N ASP A 1223 6.76 -56.50 34.27
CA ASP A 1223 5.84 -56.45 33.13
C ASP A 1223 6.45 -55.76 31.89
N PHE A 1224 7.56 -55.04 32.06
CA PHE A 1224 8.32 -54.39 30.98
C PHE A 1224 8.77 -55.37 29.88
N VAL A 1225 8.47 -55.01 28.63
CA VAL A 1225 8.94 -55.67 27.41
C VAL A 1225 9.74 -54.70 26.54
N SER A 1226 10.55 -55.23 25.62
CA SER A 1226 11.43 -54.40 24.77
C SER A 1226 10.67 -53.42 23.87
N GLY A 1227 9.38 -53.65 23.61
CA GLY A 1227 8.56 -52.74 22.81
C GLY A 1227 8.01 -51.54 23.58
N ASP A 1228 8.15 -51.53 24.91
CA ASP A 1228 7.70 -50.43 25.78
C ASP A 1228 8.72 -49.27 25.80
N PHE A 1229 9.89 -49.44 25.18
CA PHE A 1229 11.01 -48.51 25.27
C PHE A 1229 11.58 -48.20 23.88
N ILE A 1230 11.96 -46.95 23.67
CA ILE A 1230 12.85 -46.49 22.61
C ILE A 1230 14.22 -46.26 23.26
N PHE A 1231 15.27 -46.87 22.70
CA PHE A 1231 16.64 -46.89 23.24
C PHE A 1231 17.59 -46.17 22.31
#